data_AF-A0A3N0FVY2-F1
#
_entry.id   AF-A0A3N0FVY2-F1
#
_cell.length_a   1.000
_cell.length_b   1.000
_cell.length_c   1.000
_cell.angle_alpha   90.00
_cell.angle_beta   90.00
_cell.angle_gamma   90.00
#
_symmetry.space_group_name_H-M   'P 1'
#
loop_
_entity.id
_entity.type
_entity.pdbx_description
1 polymer ?
#
loop_
_entity_poly.entity_id
_entity_poly.type
_entity_poly.pdbx_seq_one_letter_code
_entity_poly.pdbx_strand_id
1 'polypeptide(L)'
;MSSKQSIAIYFIHHNKDRNENIDKGIDYSFNLLKRDIQRPFSRALNLPVFFRTSLDENPPGDIPETADKTLVFTFIGNYLLINDDWVSYLSKLQKKQNYHVIPIALNSNAYNVTNSLNYVNFIRAYDFPIEFFNENLFISIAHEIYRITLNDNFEEIRKGTDTAIEFFLSHTKDGKQGENIAKQLKLFLDQSRLSCFFDATDIAHGYEFSTEIENHIKKSSLIAIHSDPYSSRYWCQKELEYAKKHNRPIIAVDCLEEYEDRRFPLFSNIPAIHVPHSQENKISDKDCYRIIITALLETIRFFYSKVQFKKYKQRGWIDSDITGLYRPPELLDILKIIQKGIENKKIIYPDPPVYEDEHQILKELNIDAKTILTYRFNKIKNKKIGISISDIEDYELIKTGKRPDNLILLSQDLARHILSREAILIYGGDLRPDGFTSFLLDEAEAIQNRLKSRKISIKNYISWPIYLNAGIDLLNWQARYNRVAKFEKCNLPKKLIPSQLTVDENNFIPPDTEENKYLWSKSLSQMRNKMIQDCDARICAGGRLTGYKGCMPGILEEVLYAIEHKKPLFLLGGFGGTTNYICHCIKTSRIPEELTRDWQIYSNGGYKMLLDYINNIDNKYSPNYTNLNEVLNYKNLNNGLSEEENDKLFNTEYIDEAIYLTLKGLDNLY
;
A
#
# COMPACT_ATOMS: atom_id res chain seq x y z
N MET A 1 2.35 24.81 6.41
CA MET A 1 1.57 24.27 5.27
C MET A 1 1.84 22.78 5.19
N SER A 2 0.80 21.93 5.30
CA SER A 2 0.94 20.49 5.06
C SER A 2 1.50 20.27 3.66
N SER A 3 2.61 19.52 3.53
CA SER A 3 3.18 19.23 2.23
C SER A 3 2.28 18.20 1.53
N LYS A 4 1.50 18.64 0.54
CA LYS A 4 0.68 17.76 -0.32
C LYS A 4 1.48 16.55 -0.81
N GLN A 5 0.83 15.40 -0.92
CA GLN A 5 1.39 14.21 -1.56
C GLN A 5 1.58 14.43 -3.05
N SER A 6 2.46 13.63 -3.66
CA SER A 6 2.73 13.76 -5.09
C SER A 6 1.46 13.55 -5.93
N ILE A 7 0.74 12.45 -5.64
CA ILE A 7 -0.38 11.96 -6.45
C ILE A 7 -1.44 11.37 -5.50
N ALA A 8 -2.71 11.51 -5.85
CA ALA A 8 -3.83 10.76 -5.28
C ALA A 8 -4.72 10.23 -6.40
N ILE A 9 -5.19 8.98 -6.30
CA ILE A 9 -6.04 8.34 -7.30
C ILE A 9 -7.37 7.97 -6.65
N TYR A 10 -8.47 8.39 -7.26
CA TYR A 10 -9.82 8.09 -6.80
C TYR A 10 -10.60 7.33 -7.87
N PHE A 11 -11.17 6.20 -7.49
CA PHE A 11 -12.17 5.49 -8.28
C PHE A 11 -13.56 5.85 -7.75
N ILE A 12 -14.38 6.46 -8.61
CA ILE A 12 -15.72 6.95 -8.26
C ILE A 12 -16.77 6.19 -9.05
N HIS A 13 -17.76 5.66 -8.37
CA HIS A 13 -18.89 5.00 -9.04
C HIS A 13 -20.19 5.17 -8.24
N HIS A 14 -21.30 5.22 -8.96
CA HIS A 14 -22.63 5.05 -8.38
C HIS A 14 -22.83 3.57 -7.99
N ASN A 15 -23.43 3.30 -6.83
CA ASN A 15 -23.59 1.93 -6.32
C ASN A 15 -24.42 1.03 -7.26
N LYS A 16 -25.50 1.56 -7.86
CA LYS A 16 -26.38 0.85 -8.81
C LYS A 16 -25.82 0.66 -10.22
N ASP A 17 -24.74 1.36 -10.60
CA ASP A 17 -24.12 1.21 -11.93
C ASP A 17 -23.09 0.07 -11.98
N ARG A 18 -22.80 -0.57 -10.84
CA ARG A 18 -21.85 -1.69 -10.75
C ARG A 18 -22.40 -2.95 -11.39
N ASN A 19 -21.50 -3.74 -11.95
CA ASN A 19 -21.74 -5.12 -12.34
C ASN A 19 -20.48 -5.94 -12.10
N GLU A 20 -20.59 -7.27 -12.22
CA GLU A 20 -19.50 -8.19 -11.92
C GLU A 20 -18.20 -7.90 -12.71
N ASN A 21 -18.32 -7.51 -13.99
CA ASN A 21 -17.16 -7.20 -14.83
C ASN A 21 -16.47 -5.89 -14.39
N ILE A 22 -17.25 -4.85 -14.09
CA ILE A 22 -16.73 -3.58 -13.58
C ILE A 22 -16.04 -3.81 -12.23
N ASP A 23 -16.63 -4.61 -11.37
CA ASP A 23 -16.12 -4.90 -10.03
C ASP A 23 -14.81 -5.65 -10.10
N LYS A 24 -14.76 -6.70 -10.93
CA LYS A 24 -13.53 -7.44 -11.22
C LYS A 24 -12.46 -6.56 -11.86
N GLY A 25 -12.83 -5.65 -12.76
CA GLY A 25 -11.89 -4.74 -13.42
C GLY A 25 -11.32 -3.69 -12.48
N ILE A 26 -12.15 -3.13 -11.59
CA ILE A 26 -11.74 -2.21 -10.53
C ILE A 26 -10.80 -2.92 -9.54
N ASP A 27 -11.17 -4.12 -9.10
CA ASP A 27 -10.37 -4.94 -8.19
C ASP A 27 -9.04 -5.34 -8.80
N TYR A 28 -9.04 -5.76 -10.07
CA TYR A 28 -7.84 -6.07 -10.84
C TYR A 28 -6.91 -4.86 -10.92
N SER A 29 -7.44 -3.69 -11.28
CA SER A 29 -6.67 -2.46 -11.38
C SER A 29 -6.10 -2.03 -10.03
N PHE A 30 -6.92 -2.08 -8.97
CA PHE A 30 -6.47 -1.76 -7.61
C PHE A 30 -5.35 -2.69 -7.15
N ASN A 31 -5.50 -4.00 -7.37
CA ASN A 31 -4.50 -5.01 -7.00
C ASN A 31 -3.14 -4.80 -7.68
N LEU A 32 -3.13 -4.30 -8.92
CA LEU A 32 -1.90 -3.98 -9.65
C LEU A 32 -1.26 -2.64 -9.24
N LEU A 33 -2.05 -1.68 -8.75
CA LEU A 33 -1.59 -0.35 -8.34
C LEU A 33 -1.13 -0.29 -6.87
N LYS A 34 -1.65 -1.18 -6.02
CA LYS A 34 -1.23 -1.34 -4.63
C LYS A 34 -0.04 -2.29 -4.49
N ARG A 35 0.51 -2.34 -3.28
CA ARG A 35 1.53 -3.32 -2.92
C ARG A 35 0.95 -4.73 -2.88
N ASP A 36 1.73 -5.71 -3.33
CA ASP A 36 1.35 -7.13 -3.22
C ASP A 36 1.44 -7.58 -1.76
N ILE A 37 0.27 -7.79 -1.14
CA ILE A 37 0.12 -8.23 0.25
C ILE A 37 0.61 -9.67 0.48
N GLN A 38 0.67 -10.49 -0.58
CA GLN A 38 1.16 -11.87 -0.51
C GLN A 38 2.66 -11.95 -0.78
N ARG A 39 3.22 -10.97 -1.49
CA ARG A 39 4.65 -10.88 -1.81
C ARG A 39 5.23 -9.57 -1.28
N PRO A 40 5.54 -9.52 0.02
CA PRO A 40 5.89 -8.26 0.71
C PRO A 40 7.17 -7.59 0.20
N PHE A 41 8.04 -8.38 -0.43
CA PHE A 41 9.27 -7.92 -1.06
C PHE A 41 9.25 -7.99 -2.58
N SER A 42 8.06 -8.00 -3.19
CA SER A 42 7.92 -7.74 -4.61
C SER A 42 8.29 -6.29 -4.93
N ARG A 43 8.61 -6.02 -6.19
CA ARG A 43 8.81 -4.65 -6.73
C ARG A 43 7.48 -3.99 -7.10
N ALA A 44 6.39 -4.37 -6.44
CA ALA A 44 5.05 -3.87 -6.75
C ALA A 44 4.94 -2.35 -6.56
N LEU A 45 3.96 -1.75 -7.22
CA LEU A 45 3.58 -0.36 -6.99
C LEU A 45 3.05 -0.17 -5.56
N ASN A 46 3.03 1.08 -5.10
CA ASN A 46 2.34 1.46 -3.88
C ASN A 46 1.71 2.84 -4.07
N LEU A 47 0.82 2.94 -5.05
CA LEU A 47 0.11 4.18 -5.34
C LEU A 47 -1.04 4.38 -4.35
N PRO A 48 -1.28 5.62 -3.88
CA PRO A 48 -2.41 5.91 -3.01
C PRO A 48 -3.72 5.93 -3.80
N VAL A 49 -4.40 4.78 -3.81
CA VAL A 49 -5.69 4.58 -4.47
C VAL A 49 -6.80 4.54 -3.42
N PHE A 50 -7.83 5.36 -3.66
CA PHE A 50 -9.00 5.51 -2.82
C PHE A 50 -10.26 5.26 -3.66
N PHE A 51 -11.34 4.91 -2.97
CA PHE A 51 -12.64 4.66 -3.58
C PHE A 51 -13.61 5.74 -3.10
N ARG A 52 -14.59 6.14 -3.90
CA ARG A 52 -15.68 7.00 -3.44
C ARG A 52 -16.99 6.50 -4.03
N THR A 53 -17.88 6.09 -3.15
CA THR A 53 -19.22 5.63 -3.50
C THR A 53 -20.18 5.95 -2.35
N SER A 54 -21.48 5.76 -2.57
CA SER A 54 -22.53 6.03 -1.60
C SER A 54 -23.33 4.76 -1.29
N LEU A 55 -23.91 4.72 -0.09
CA LEU A 55 -24.87 3.67 0.29
C LEU A 55 -26.29 3.99 -0.23
N ASP A 56 -26.59 5.27 -0.41
CA ASP A 56 -27.86 5.80 -0.88
C ASP A 56 -27.71 6.39 -2.30
N GLU A 57 -28.74 7.09 -2.77
CA GLU A 57 -28.72 7.74 -4.09
C GLU A 57 -27.92 9.07 -4.07
N ASN A 58 -27.50 9.55 -2.90
CA ASN A 58 -26.74 10.81 -2.81
C ASN A 58 -25.28 10.60 -3.21
N PRO A 59 -24.58 11.61 -3.75
CA PRO A 59 -23.15 11.51 -4.00
C PRO A 59 -22.34 11.40 -2.70
N PRO A 60 -21.14 10.79 -2.72
CA PRO A 60 -20.25 10.72 -1.57
C PRO A 60 -19.75 12.10 -1.14
N GLY A 61 -19.13 12.15 0.05
CA GLY A 61 -18.46 13.35 0.55
C GLY A 61 -17.36 13.86 -0.38
N ASP A 62 -17.07 15.16 -0.30
CA ASP A 62 -16.08 15.81 -1.17
C ASP A 62 -14.68 15.19 -1.03
N ILE A 63 -13.90 15.25 -2.11
CA ILE A 63 -12.52 14.79 -2.14
C ILE A 63 -11.62 15.94 -1.67
N PRO A 64 -10.79 15.74 -0.62
CA PRO A 64 -9.92 16.79 -0.11
C PRO A 64 -8.69 16.99 -1.01
N GLU A 65 -8.18 18.23 -1.08
CA GLU A 65 -6.99 18.55 -1.87
C GLU A 65 -5.68 18.23 -1.12
N THR A 66 -5.39 16.93 -1.01
CA THR A 66 -4.25 16.40 -0.26
C THR A 66 -3.03 16.08 -1.13
N ALA A 67 -3.14 16.17 -2.45
CA ALA A 67 -2.07 15.90 -3.40
C ALA A 67 -1.85 17.04 -4.40
N ASP A 68 -0.64 17.13 -4.97
CA ASP A 68 -0.31 18.07 -6.04
C ASP A 68 -1.11 17.79 -7.30
N LYS A 69 -1.37 16.51 -7.57
CA LYS A 69 -2.22 16.03 -8.65
C LYS A 69 -3.18 14.96 -8.14
N THR A 70 -4.48 15.18 -8.36
CA THR A 70 -5.53 14.23 -8.02
C THR A 70 -6.16 13.70 -9.31
N LEU A 71 -6.05 12.40 -9.58
CA LEU A 71 -6.77 11.74 -10.67
C LEU A 71 -8.08 11.16 -10.15
N VAL A 72 -9.15 11.42 -10.88
CA VAL A 72 -10.49 10.95 -10.55
C VAL A 72 -11.01 10.14 -11.72
N PHE A 73 -10.94 8.82 -11.64
CA PHE A 73 -11.57 7.93 -12.60
C PHE A 73 -13.03 7.73 -12.20
N THR A 74 -13.94 8.29 -13.00
CA THR A 74 -15.38 8.23 -12.74
C THR A 74 -16.07 7.27 -13.70
N PHE A 75 -16.70 6.23 -13.16
CA PHE A 75 -17.45 5.24 -13.92
C PHE A 75 -18.88 5.74 -14.12
N ILE A 76 -19.23 6.07 -15.37
CA ILE A 76 -20.49 6.72 -15.73
C ILE A 76 -21.42 5.69 -16.38
N GLY A 77 -22.47 5.32 -15.66
CA GLY A 77 -23.57 4.49 -16.13
C GLY A 77 -24.91 5.24 -16.08
N ASN A 78 -26.01 4.52 -16.29
CA ASN A 78 -27.33 5.14 -16.40
C ASN A 78 -27.80 5.76 -15.08
N TYR A 79 -27.51 5.14 -13.93
CA TYR A 79 -27.99 5.62 -12.64
C TYR A 79 -27.29 6.91 -12.22
N LEU A 80 -25.98 7.03 -12.48
CA LEU A 80 -25.26 8.28 -12.27
C LEU A 80 -25.82 9.41 -13.14
N LEU A 81 -26.12 9.15 -14.41
CA LEU A 81 -26.58 10.16 -15.38
C LEU A 81 -27.94 10.77 -15.03
N ILE A 82 -28.88 9.97 -14.54
CA ILE A 82 -30.24 10.43 -14.20
C ILE A 82 -30.32 11.10 -12.83
N ASN A 83 -29.20 11.19 -12.12
CA ASN A 83 -29.12 11.76 -10.79
C ASN A 83 -28.40 13.12 -10.82
N ASP A 84 -29.18 14.19 -10.70
CA ASP A 84 -28.69 15.57 -10.80
C ASP A 84 -27.63 15.90 -9.73
N ASP A 85 -27.75 15.32 -8.53
CA ASP A 85 -26.78 15.54 -7.44
C ASP A 85 -25.42 14.92 -7.77
N TRP A 86 -25.41 13.74 -8.40
CA TRP A 86 -24.18 13.12 -8.89
C TRP A 86 -23.54 13.90 -10.04
N VAL A 87 -24.35 14.37 -11.00
CA VAL A 87 -23.84 15.20 -12.11
C VAL A 87 -23.27 16.53 -11.58
N SER A 88 -23.93 17.13 -10.59
CA SER A 88 -23.46 18.32 -9.87
C SER A 88 -22.17 18.06 -9.11
N TYR A 89 -22.06 16.91 -8.43
CA TYR A 89 -20.84 16.48 -7.73
C TYR A 89 -19.65 16.37 -8.68
N LEU A 90 -19.80 15.72 -9.84
CA LEU A 90 -18.73 15.64 -10.85
C LEU A 90 -18.34 17.03 -11.38
N SER A 91 -19.32 17.91 -11.58
CA SER A 91 -19.10 19.29 -12.01
C SER A 91 -18.29 20.10 -11.00
N LYS A 92 -18.49 19.86 -9.69
CA LYS A 92 -17.70 20.47 -8.62
C LYS A 92 -16.25 19.98 -8.65
N LEU A 93 -16.01 18.69 -8.86
CA LEU A 93 -14.66 18.14 -8.96
C LEU A 93 -13.89 18.70 -10.16
N GLN A 94 -14.53 18.86 -11.32
CA GLN A 94 -13.89 19.43 -12.52
C GLN A 94 -13.41 20.87 -12.35
N LYS A 95 -14.06 21.65 -11.47
CA LYS A 95 -13.68 23.04 -11.21
C LYS A 95 -12.44 23.18 -10.32
N LYS A 96 -11.97 22.09 -9.70
CA LYS A 96 -10.79 22.12 -8.84
C LYS A 96 -9.51 22.09 -9.67
N GLN A 97 -8.61 23.03 -9.43
CA GLN A 97 -7.42 23.27 -10.26
C GLN A 97 -6.48 22.05 -10.40
N ASN A 98 -6.29 21.28 -9.33
CA ASN A 98 -5.36 20.14 -9.29
C ASN A 98 -6.03 18.78 -9.54
N TYR A 99 -7.28 18.79 -10.02
CA TYR A 99 -8.08 17.59 -10.23
C TYR A 99 -8.21 17.30 -11.72
N HIS A 100 -7.93 16.05 -12.07
CA HIS A 100 -8.08 15.54 -13.41
C HIS A 100 -9.17 14.48 -13.40
N VAL A 101 -10.37 14.84 -13.87
CA VAL A 101 -11.52 13.93 -13.95
C VAL A 101 -11.46 13.18 -15.29
N ILE A 102 -11.27 11.86 -15.23
CA ILE A 102 -11.20 10.96 -16.37
C ILE A 102 -12.48 10.13 -16.42
N PRO A 103 -13.38 10.38 -17.38
CA PRO A 103 -14.64 9.64 -17.47
C PRO A 103 -14.45 8.28 -18.15
N ILE A 104 -15.03 7.25 -17.54
CA ILE A 104 -15.10 5.87 -18.04
C ILE A 104 -16.56 5.56 -18.35
N ALA A 105 -16.89 5.45 -19.64
CA ALA A 105 -18.23 5.13 -20.11
C ALA A 105 -18.52 3.63 -19.90
N LEU A 106 -19.57 3.33 -19.14
CA LEU A 106 -20.05 1.96 -18.91
C LEU A 106 -21.03 1.48 -19.99
N ASN A 107 -21.58 2.40 -20.78
CA ASN A 107 -22.47 2.14 -21.89
C ASN A 107 -22.51 3.36 -22.85
N SER A 108 -23.23 3.24 -23.95
CA SER A 108 -23.37 4.31 -24.96
C SER A 108 -24.15 5.54 -24.47
N ASN A 109 -24.91 5.45 -23.38
CA ASN A 109 -25.64 6.61 -22.83
C ASN A 109 -24.74 7.54 -22.01
N ALA A 110 -23.54 7.09 -21.59
CA ALA A 110 -22.60 7.86 -20.78
C ALA A 110 -22.26 9.26 -21.34
N TYR A 111 -22.33 9.43 -22.66
CA TYR A 111 -22.07 10.70 -23.34
C TYR A 111 -23.18 11.74 -23.17
N ASN A 112 -24.35 11.35 -22.64
CA ASN A 112 -25.45 12.28 -22.38
C ASN A 112 -25.27 13.06 -21.06
N VAL A 113 -24.11 12.97 -20.41
CA VAL A 113 -23.82 13.74 -19.20
C VAL A 113 -23.94 15.24 -19.49
N THR A 114 -24.69 15.98 -18.66
CA THR A 114 -25.06 17.37 -18.95
C THR A 114 -24.03 18.40 -18.47
N ASN A 115 -22.88 17.95 -17.98
CA ASN A 115 -21.79 18.82 -17.50
C ASN A 115 -20.64 18.92 -18.52
N SER A 116 -19.56 19.61 -18.14
CA SER A 116 -18.39 19.82 -18.99
C SER A 116 -17.67 18.54 -19.43
N LEU A 117 -17.95 17.37 -18.82
CA LEU A 117 -17.42 16.09 -19.30
C LEU A 117 -17.91 15.74 -20.71
N ASN A 118 -19.05 16.25 -21.17
CA ASN A 118 -19.54 15.98 -22.52
C ASN A 118 -18.57 16.44 -23.63
N TYR A 119 -17.66 17.36 -23.31
CA TYR A 119 -16.66 17.88 -24.25
C TYR A 119 -15.30 17.18 -24.16
N VAL A 120 -15.16 16.13 -23.35
CA VAL A 120 -13.91 15.37 -23.22
C VAL A 120 -14.06 13.95 -23.76
N ASN A 121 -12.95 13.32 -24.15
CA ASN A 121 -12.96 11.96 -24.67
C ASN A 121 -13.02 10.93 -23.51
N PHE A 122 -13.89 9.93 -23.64
CA PHE A 122 -14.11 8.92 -22.61
C PHE A 122 -13.22 7.68 -22.85
N ILE A 123 -12.90 6.98 -21.78
CA ILE A 123 -12.50 5.57 -21.85
C ILE A 123 -13.79 4.77 -22.07
N ARG A 124 -13.87 4.01 -23.17
CA ARG A 124 -15.09 3.29 -23.57
C ARG A 124 -15.03 1.86 -23.06
N ALA A 125 -15.31 1.67 -21.77
CA ALA A 125 -15.19 0.34 -21.17
C ALA A 125 -16.15 -0.68 -21.81
N TYR A 126 -17.31 -0.22 -22.30
CA TYR A 126 -18.28 -1.08 -22.98
C TYR A 126 -17.82 -1.63 -24.34
N ASP A 127 -16.76 -1.07 -24.94
CA ASP A 127 -16.17 -1.56 -26.20
C ASP A 127 -15.09 -2.64 -25.96
N PHE A 128 -14.71 -2.90 -24.71
CA PHE A 128 -13.63 -3.86 -24.42
C PHE A 128 -14.08 -5.30 -24.64
N PRO A 129 -13.21 -6.17 -25.19
CA PRO A 129 -13.47 -7.60 -25.28
C PRO A 129 -13.73 -8.18 -23.88
N ILE A 130 -14.81 -8.96 -23.72
CA ILE A 130 -15.21 -9.51 -22.42
C ILE A 130 -14.09 -10.34 -21.79
N GLU A 131 -13.38 -11.13 -22.59
CA GLU A 131 -12.28 -11.99 -22.14
C GLU A 131 -11.11 -11.19 -21.54
N PHE A 132 -10.85 -9.99 -22.04
CA PHE A 132 -9.72 -9.14 -21.65
C PHE A 132 -10.18 -7.78 -21.07
N PHE A 133 -11.37 -7.75 -20.49
CA PHE A 133 -11.97 -6.51 -19.99
C PHE A 133 -11.09 -5.87 -18.90
N ASN A 134 -10.59 -6.70 -17.97
CA ASN A 134 -9.78 -6.26 -16.84
C ASN A 134 -8.45 -5.67 -17.29
N GLU A 135 -7.79 -6.33 -18.24
CA GLU A 135 -6.52 -5.93 -18.83
C GLU A 135 -6.67 -4.59 -19.58
N ASN A 136 -7.70 -4.45 -20.42
CA ASN A 136 -7.95 -3.21 -21.17
C ASN A 136 -8.30 -2.03 -20.27
N LEU A 137 -9.11 -2.28 -19.22
CA LEU A 137 -9.43 -1.28 -18.23
C LEU A 137 -8.18 -0.81 -17.49
N PHE A 138 -7.35 -1.74 -17.03
CA PHE A 138 -6.11 -1.41 -16.36
C PHE A 138 -5.15 -0.66 -17.28
N ILE A 139 -4.94 -1.11 -18.53
CA ILE A 139 -4.07 -0.42 -19.50
C ILE A 139 -4.52 1.03 -19.69
N SER A 140 -5.82 1.26 -19.83
CA SER A 140 -6.38 2.61 -19.97
C SER A 140 -6.13 3.47 -18.73
N ILE A 141 -6.34 2.93 -17.54
CA ILE A 141 -6.09 3.62 -16.27
C ILE A 141 -4.60 3.94 -16.09
N ALA A 142 -3.74 2.93 -16.28
CA ALA A 142 -2.29 3.03 -16.15
C ALA A 142 -1.69 4.08 -17.10
N HIS A 143 -2.15 4.10 -18.35
CA HIS A 143 -1.74 5.10 -19.32
C HIS A 143 -2.07 6.52 -18.85
N GLU A 144 -3.27 6.74 -18.34
CA GLU A 144 -3.71 8.05 -17.85
C GLU A 144 -2.97 8.50 -16.59
N ILE A 145 -2.68 7.56 -15.67
CA ILE A 145 -1.82 7.82 -14.50
C ILE A 145 -0.48 8.37 -14.97
N TYR A 146 0.19 7.67 -15.89
CA TYR A 146 1.49 8.12 -16.39
C TYR A 146 1.38 9.48 -17.08
N ARG A 147 0.47 9.60 -18.04
CA ARG A 147 0.33 10.77 -18.91
C ARG A 147 0.16 12.05 -18.11
N ILE A 148 -0.69 12.01 -17.09
CA ILE A 148 -1.09 13.19 -16.32
C ILE A 148 -0.06 13.52 -15.22
N THR A 149 0.58 12.51 -14.61
CA THR A 149 1.34 12.72 -13.36
C THR A 149 2.80 12.28 -13.37
N LEU A 150 3.21 11.42 -14.29
CA LEU A 150 4.52 10.79 -14.29
C LEU A 150 5.33 11.02 -15.58
N ASN A 151 4.83 11.83 -16.51
CA ASN A 151 5.55 12.16 -17.74
C ASN A 151 6.89 12.84 -17.42
N ASP A 152 7.92 12.58 -18.23
CA ASP A 152 9.32 12.86 -17.86
C ASP A 152 9.64 14.37 -17.70
N ASN A 153 8.88 15.23 -18.38
CA ASN A 153 9.02 16.68 -18.31
C ASN A 153 8.29 17.30 -17.11
N PHE A 154 7.27 16.63 -16.54
CA PHE A 154 6.43 17.15 -15.46
C PHE A 154 5.81 18.54 -15.75
N GLU A 155 5.70 18.93 -17.02
CA GLU A 155 5.22 20.25 -17.46
C GLU A 155 3.71 20.25 -17.80
N GLU A 156 3.12 21.45 -17.81
CA GLU A 156 1.72 21.71 -18.19
C GLU A 156 1.46 21.36 -19.66
N ILE A 157 0.38 20.62 -19.91
CA ILE A 157 0.12 19.89 -21.15
C ILE A 157 -0.51 20.80 -22.22
N ARG A 158 0.02 20.78 -23.47
CA ARG A 158 -0.61 21.44 -24.64
C ARG A 158 -1.50 20.51 -25.48
N LYS A 159 -1.09 19.24 -25.70
CA LYS A 159 -1.89 18.20 -26.38
C LYS A 159 -1.68 16.84 -25.70
N GLY A 160 -2.75 16.04 -25.62
CA GLY A 160 -2.75 14.75 -24.92
C GLY A 160 -1.94 13.64 -25.62
N THR A 161 -1.54 13.80 -26.89
CA THR A 161 -0.66 12.88 -27.62
C THR A 161 0.81 13.04 -27.25
N ASP A 162 1.21 14.24 -26.84
CA ASP A 162 2.62 14.61 -26.65
C ASP A 162 3.22 13.97 -25.37
N THR A 163 2.38 13.29 -24.59
CA THR A 163 2.71 12.68 -23.29
C THR A 163 2.26 11.23 -23.21
N ALA A 164 1.90 10.62 -24.34
CA ALA A 164 1.61 9.19 -24.40
C ALA A 164 2.82 8.37 -23.94
N ILE A 165 2.57 7.21 -23.35
CA ILE A 165 3.66 6.26 -23.06
C ILE A 165 4.22 5.77 -24.39
N GLU A 166 5.53 5.86 -24.55
CA GLU A 166 6.26 5.34 -25.69
C GLU A 166 7.06 4.09 -25.27
N PHE A 167 6.91 3.00 -26.00
CA PHE A 167 7.71 1.79 -25.83
C PHE A 167 8.73 1.64 -26.96
N PHE A 168 9.94 1.22 -26.61
CA PHE A 168 10.99 0.83 -27.56
C PHE A 168 11.13 -0.69 -27.52
N LEU A 169 10.90 -1.36 -28.64
CA LEU A 169 11.00 -2.83 -28.76
C LEU A 169 12.39 -3.23 -29.22
N SER A 170 13.27 -3.58 -28.29
CA SER A 170 14.60 -4.09 -28.60
C SER A 170 14.54 -5.60 -28.87
N HIS A 171 15.00 -6.03 -30.05
CA HIS A 171 14.88 -7.42 -30.51
C HIS A 171 15.95 -7.78 -31.54
N THR A 172 16.13 -9.08 -31.80
CA THR A 172 17.00 -9.58 -32.87
C THR A 172 16.28 -9.55 -34.22
N LYS A 173 17.00 -9.21 -35.30
CA LYS A 173 16.49 -9.14 -36.69
C LYS A 173 16.83 -10.40 -37.49
N ASP A 174 16.54 -11.57 -36.94
CA ASP A 174 16.94 -12.86 -37.48
C ASP A 174 15.77 -13.73 -37.97
N GLY A 175 14.56 -13.17 -38.04
CA GLY A 175 13.35 -13.86 -38.53
C GLY A 175 12.80 -14.93 -37.58
N LYS A 176 13.36 -15.07 -36.38
CA LYS A 176 13.00 -16.07 -35.37
C LYS A 176 11.97 -15.53 -34.38
N GLN A 177 11.74 -16.26 -33.28
CA GLN A 177 10.77 -15.93 -32.24
C GLN A 177 10.91 -14.48 -31.75
N GLY A 178 12.13 -13.98 -31.53
CA GLY A 178 12.35 -12.60 -31.06
C GLY A 178 11.74 -11.53 -31.97
N GLU A 179 11.97 -11.64 -33.29
CA GLU A 179 11.38 -10.73 -34.28
C GLU A 179 9.85 -10.90 -34.39
N ASN A 180 9.36 -12.14 -34.32
CA ASN A 180 7.93 -12.42 -34.40
C ASN A 180 7.15 -11.87 -33.21
N ILE A 181 7.69 -11.99 -32.00
CA ILE A 181 7.13 -11.35 -30.80
C ILE A 181 7.12 -9.83 -30.97
N ALA A 182 8.22 -9.25 -31.44
CA ALA A 182 8.32 -7.79 -31.62
C ALA A 182 7.27 -7.26 -32.61
N LYS A 183 7.07 -7.94 -33.75
CA LYS A 183 6.04 -7.57 -34.74
C LYS A 183 4.62 -7.68 -34.20
N GLN A 184 4.31 -8.76 -33.49
CA GLN A 184 2.97 -8.98 -32.91
C GLN A 184 2.68 -7.97 -31.79
N LEU A 185 3.65 -7.69 -30.93
CA LEU A 185 3.54 -6.63 -29.92
C LEU A 185 3.36 -5.25 -30.56
N LYS A 186 4.07 -4.95 -31.64
CA LYS A 186 3.89 -3.70 -32.38
C LYS A 186 2.46 -3.57 -32.90
N LEU A 187 1.95 -4.59 -33.61
CA LEU A 187 0.57 -4.59 -34.12
C LEU A 187 -0.45 -4.39 -33.01
N PHE A 188 -0.23 -5.04 -31.85
CA PHE A 188 -1.09 -4.91 -30.69
C PHE A 188 -1.03 -3.49 -30.10
N LEU A 189 0.15 -2.89 -30.00
CA LEU A 189 0.34 -1.52 -29.51
C LEU A 189 -0.27 -0.49 -30.48
N ASP A 190 -0.12 -0.68 -31.79
CA ASP A 190 -0.68 0.20 -32.83
C ASP A 190 -2.23 0.21 -32.82
N GLN A 191 -2.85 -0.89 -32.38
CA GLN A 191 -4.30 -0.98 -32.16
C GLN A 191 -4.75 -0.37 -30.82
N SER A 192 -3.81 -0.03 -29.94
CA SER A 192 -4.07 0.55 -28.63
C SER A 192 -3.94 2.09 -28.64
N ARG A 193 -4.15 2.72 -27.49
CA ARG A 193 -3.87 4.17 -27.31
C ARG A 193 -2.41 4.47 -26.92
N LEU A 194 -1.57 3.44 -26.80
CA LEU A 194 -0.15 3.54 -26.46
C LEU A 194 0.67 3.84 -27.73
N SER A 195 1.84 4.45 -27.58
CA SER A 195 2.75 4.70 -28.71
C SER A 195 3.93 3.72 -28.68
N CYS A 196 4.41 3.33 -29.87
CA CYS A 196 5.50 2.38 -30.03
C CYS A 196 6.50 2.90 -31.07
N PHE A 197 7.79 2.77 -30.79
CA PHE A 197 8.87 3.01 -31.74
C PHE A 197 9.48 1.67 -32.19
N PHE A 198 9.65 1.48 -33.50
CA PHE A 198 10.19 0.28 -34.12
C PHE A 198 11.28 0.63 -35.16
N ASP A 199 12.51 0.28 -34.82
CA ASP A 199 13.74 0.69 -35.52
C ASP A 199 13.80 0.31 -37.02
N ALA A 200 13.11 -0.76 -37.45
CA ALA A 200 13.13 -1.20 -38.84
C ALA A 200 12.24 -0.37 -39.79
N THR A 201 11.31 0.43 -39.28
CA THR A 201 10.38 1.24 -40.09
C THR A 201 10.47 2.74 -39.84
N ASP A 202 10.98 3.15 -38.68
CA ASP A 202 10.78 4.52 -38.17
C ASP A 202 12.04 5.41 -38.29
N ILE A 203 13.19 4.85 -38.68
CA ILE A 203 14.44 5.60 -38.90
C ILE A 203 14.45 6.20 -40.31
N ALA A 204 14.56 7.53 -40.40
CA ALA A 204 14.59 8.22 -41.68
C ALA A 204 15.90 7.94 -42.44
N HIS A 205 15.81 7.74 -43.76
CA HIS A 205 16.98 7.52 -44.60
C HIS A 205 17.96 8.72 -44.53
N GLY A 206 19.23 8.47 -44.19
CA GLY A 206 20.31 9.48 -44.19
C GLY A 206 20.73 10.04 -42.83
N TYR A 207 20.13 9.57 -41.72
CA TYR A 207 20.53 9.96 -40.36
C TYR A 207 21.54 9.00 -39.72
N GLU A 208 22.29 9.49 -38.73
CA GLU A 208 23.24 8.68 -37.97
C GLU A 208 22.49 7.73 -37.03
N PHE A 209 22.44 6.45 -37.40
CA PHE A 209 21.65 5.39 -36.76
C PHE A 209 21.82 5.30 -35.23
N SER A 210 23.03 5.52 -34.70
CA SER A 210 23.33 5.51 -33.26
C SER A 210 22.64 6.64 -32.49
N THR A 211 22.69 7.86 -33.04
CA THR A 211 22.17 9.07 -32.40
C THR A 211 20.65 9.06 -32.36
N GLU A 212 20.00 8.53 -33.39
CA GLU A 212 18.55 8.40 -33.47
C GLU A 212 18.01 7.38 -32.45
N ILE A 213 18.62 6.19 -32.38
CA ILE A 213 18.26 5.17 -31.38
C ILE A 213 18.39 5.71 -29.95
N GLU A 214 19.51 6.37 -29.62
CA GLU A 214 19.70 6.92 -28.27
C GLU A 214 18.64 7.99 -27.95
N ASN A 215 18.24 8.80 -28.93
CA ASN A 215 17.23 9.85 -28.75
C ASN A 215 15.81 9.29 -28.55
N HIS A 216 15.44 8.21 -29.23
CA HIS A 216 14.17 7.53 -28.96
C HIS A 216 14.18 6.86 -27.59
N ILE A 217 15.23 6.12 -27.25
CA ILE A 217 15.36 5.47 -25.93
C ILE A 217 15.21 6.47 -24.79
N LYS A 218 15.76 7.69 -24.89
CA LYS A 218 15.59 8.75 -23.88
C LYS A 218 14.13 9.07 -23.56
N LYS A 219 13.20 8.84 -24.49
CA LYS A 219 11.77 9.15 -24.36
C LYS A 219 10.92 7.91 -24.06
N SER A 220 11.41 6.72 -24.39
CA SER A 220 10.65 5.47 -24.26
C SER A 220 10.97 4.67 -23.00
N SER A 221 10.10 3.73 -22.65
CA SER A 221 10.42 2.58 -21.80
C SER A 221 10.86 1.41 -22.69
N LEU A 222 11.91 0.68 -22.28
CA LEU A 222 12.49 -0.39 -23.09
C LEU A 222 11.81 -1.74 -22.80
N ILE A 223 11.38 -2.44 -23.85
CA ILE A 223 10.99 -3.86 -23.80
C ILE A 223 12.09 -4.63 -24.53
N ALA A 224 12.92 -5.35 -23.78
CA ALA A 224 14.01 -6.16 -24.31
C ALA A 224 13.54 -7.60 -24.55
N ILE A 225 13.37 -8.00 -25.81
CA ILE A 225 12.91 -9.33 -26.21
C ILE A 225 14.12 -10.26 -26.29
N HIS A 226 14.40 -10.93 -25.17
CA HIS A 226 15.61 -11.72 -24.92
C HIS A 226 15.46 -13.13 -25.50
N SER A 227 15.71 -13.23 -26.81
CA SER A 227 15.89 -14.49 -27.55
C SER A 227 17.34 -14.99 -27.51
N ASP A 228 17.58 -16.23 -27.93
CA ASP A 228 18.90 -16.89 -27.94
C ASP A 228 20.06 -16.01 -28.47
N PRO A 229 19.96 -15.35 -29.64
CA PRO A 229 21.05 -14.52 -30.13
C PRO A 229 21.09 -13.12 -29.53
N TYR A 230 20.12 -12.69 -28.71
CA TYR A 230 19.98 -11.29 -28.25
C TYR A 230 21.26 -10.76 -27.62
N SER A 231 21.80 -11.50 -26.64
CA SER A 231 23.01 -11.12 -25.92
C SER A 231 24.26 -11.06 -26.82
N SER A 232 24.23 -11.63 -28.03
CA SER A 232 25.34 -11.56 -29.00
C SER A 232 25.22 -10.40 -30.01
N ARG A 233 24.06 -9.73 -30.09
CA ARG A 233 23.81 -8.65 -31.05
C ARG A 233 24.26 -7.30 -30.49
N TYR A 234 25.21 -6.66 -31.18
CA TYR A 234 25.79 -5.37 -30.80
C TYR A 234 24.73 -4.28 -30.53
N TRP A 235 23.75 -4.12 -31.42
CA TRP A 235 22.72 -3.09 -31.26
C TRP A 235 21.79 -3.36 -30.07
N CYS A 236 21.36 -4.60 -29.86
CA CYS A 236 20.57 -4.98 -28.69
C CYS A 236 21.32 -4.67 -27.38
N GLN A 237 22.63 -4.97 -27.33
CA GLN A 237 23.47 -4.62 -26.18
C GLN A 237 23.55 -3.10 -25.98
N LYS A 238 23.70 -2.32 -27.06
CA LYS A 238 23.76 -0.86 -27.03
C LYS A 238 22.45 -0.22 -26.60
N GLU A 239 21.31 -0.72 -27.06
CA GLU A 239 20.00 -0.22 -26.66
C GLU A 239 19.77 -0.40 -25.16
N LEU A 240 20.14 -1.56 -24.61
CA LEU A 240 20.08 -1.80 -23.17
C LEU A 240 21.06 -0.88 -22.41
N GLU A 241 22.29 -0.72 -22.90
CA GLU A 241 23.27 0.22 -22.34
C GLU A 241 22.73 1.66 -22.31
N TYR A 242 22.13 2.13 -23.40
CA TYR A 242 21.54 3.47 -23.50
C TYR A 242 20.37 3.65 -22.54
N ALA A 243 19.47 2.66 -22.43
CA ALA A 243 18.35 2.73 -21.51
C ALA A 243 18.82 2.86 -20.05
N LYS A 244 19.82 2.07 -19.64
CA LYS A 244 20.45 2.18 -18.31
C LYS A 244 21.20 3.50 -18.13
N LYS A 245 21.91 3.96 -19.17
CA LYS A 245 22.65 5.23 -19.14
C LYS A 245 21.72 6.42 -18.90
N HIS A 246 20.55 6.42 -19.54
CA HIS A 246 19.55 7.49 -19.46
C HIS A 246 18.47 7.28 -18.40
N ASN A 247 18.65 6.31 -17.48
CA ASN A 247 17.70 6.01 -16.41
C ASN A 247 16.28 5.79 -16.94
N ARG A 248 16.14 4.90 -17.91
CA ARG A 248 14.85 4.51 -18.49
C ARG A 248 14.30 3.25 -17.83
N PRO A 249 12.97 3.08 -17.74
CA PRO A 249 12.36 1.83 -17.31
C PRO A 249 12.64 0.72 -18.32
N ILE A 250 12.86 -0.51 -17.85
CA ILE A 250 13.23 -1.65 -18.69
C ILE A 250 12.55 -2.90 -18.18
N ILE A 251 11.96 -3.69 -19.09
CA ILE A 251 11.54 -5.06 -18.81
C ILE A 251 12.27 -6.03 -19.76
N ALA A 252 12.52 -7.25 -19.30
CA ALA A 252 12.95 -8.34 -20.15
C ALA A 252 11.76 -9.25 -20.50
N VAL A 253 11.57 -9.54 -21.78
CA VAL A 253 10.70 -10.61 -22.25
C VAL A 253 11.61 -11.80 -22.54
N ASP A 254 11.69 -12.72 -21.59
CA ASP A 254 12.52 -13.92 -21.67
C ASP A 254 11.81 -14.95 -22.57
N CYS A 255 12.37 -15.13 -23.76
CA CYS A 255 11.93 -16.08 -24.77
C CYS A 255 13.11 -16.90 -25.29
N LEU A 256 14.03 -17.29 -24.39
CA LEU A 256 15.08 -18.24 -24.73
C LEU A 256 14.47 -19.59 -25.13
N GLU A 257 14.95 -20.13 -26.24
CA GLU A 257 14.50 -21.39 -26.84
C GLU A 257 15.39 -22.54 -26.40
N GLU A 258 16.69 -22.45 -26.69
CA GLU A 258 17.64 -23.54 -26.49
C GLU A 258 18.84 -23.11 -25.63
N TYR A 259 19.45 -21.97 -25.96
CA TYR A 259 20.75 -21.60 -25.41
C TYR A 259 21.07 -20.12 -25.59
N GLU A 260 21.77 -19.56 -24.61
CA GLU A 260 22.50 -18.30 -24.76
C GLU A 260 23.97 -18.50 -24.39
N ASP A 261 24.87 -18.05 -25.26
CA ASP A 261 26.30 -18.26 -25.05
C ASP A 261 26.86 -17.54 -23.83
N ARG A 262 26.37 -16.31 -23.64
CA ARG A 262 26.76 -15.47 -22.53
C ARG A 262 25.57 -14.62 -22.10
N ARG A 263 25.18 -14.74 -20.84
CA ARG A 263 24.22 -13.81 -20.21
C ARG A 263 24.82 -12.42 -20.16
N PHE A 264 24.15 -11.44 -20.77
CA PHE A 264 24.64 -10.07 -20.79
C PHE A 264 24.41 -9.39 -19.43
N PRO A 265 25.46 -8.93 -18.71
CA PRO A 265 25.33 -8.47 -17.31
C PRO A 265 24.36 -7.31 -17.07
N LEU A 266 24.07 -6.50 -18.10
CA LEU A 266 23.14 -5.37 -17.98
C LEU A 266 21.66 -5.80 -17.87
N PHE A 267 21.35 -7.08 -18.04
CA PHE A 267 20.03 -7.66 -17.69
C PHE A 267 19.82 -7.82 -16.18
N SER A 268 20.83 -7.52 -15.35
CA SER A 268 20.65 -7.54 -13.89
C SER A 268 19.66 -6.46 -13.42
N ASN A 269 18.99 -6.75 -12.31
CA ASN A 269 18.11 -5.84 -11.59
C ASN A 269 16.96 -5.21 -12.41
N ILE A 270 16.45 -5.88 -13.45
CA ILE A 270 15.20 -5.53 -14.15
C ILE A 270 14.14 -6.63 -13.96
N PRO A 271 12.84 -6.30 -14.00
CA PRO A 271 11.80 -7.32 -14.05
C PRO A 271 11.87 -8.12 -15.36
N ALA A 272 11.55 -9.40 -15.27
CA ALA A 272 11.48 -10.30 -16.42
C ALA A 272 10.13 -11.02 -16.47
N ILE A 273 9.61 -11.19 -17.67
CA ILE A 273 8.43 -12.02 -17.97
C ILE A 273 8.85 -13.13 -18.90
N HIS A 274 8.58 -14.38 -18.52
CA HIS A 274 8.79 -15.52 -19.39
C HIS A 274 7.62 -15.71 -20.35
N VAL A 275 7.96 -15.83 -21.64
CA VAL A 275 7.05 -16.17 -22.73
C VAL A 275 7.53 -17.50 -23.31
N PRO A 276 6.73 -18.56 -23.21
CA PRO A 276 7.14 -19.88 -23.69
C PRO A 276 7.34 -19.87 -25.21
N HIS A 277 8.27 -20.70 -25.67
CA HIS A 277 8.43 -20.97 -27.09
C HIS A 277 7.16 -21.58 -27.68
N SER A 278 6.75 -21.05 -28.83
CA SER A 278 5.59 -21.51 -29.59
C SER A 278 6.05 -22.10 -30.91
N GLN A 279 5.67 -23.35 -31.18
CA GLN A 279 5.98 -24.02 -32.45
C GLN A 279 5.40 -23.27 -33.67
N GLU A 280 4.30 -22.54 -33.47
CA GLU A 280 3.69 -21.72 -34.52
C GLU A 280 4.33 -20.34 -34.67
N ASN A 281 5.36 -20.02 -33.87
CA ASN A 281 5.99 -18.69 -33.81
C ASN A 281 4.99 -17.54 -33.57
N LYS A 282 3.87 -17.84 -32.91
CA LYS A 282 2.82 -16.89 -32.54
C LYS A 282 2.79 -16.70 -31.03
N ILE A 283 2.73 -15.45 -30.61
CA ILE A 283 2.49 -15.07 -29.22
C ILE A 283 0.97 -15.01 -29.00
N SER A 284 0.50 -15.48 -27.85
CA SER A 284 -0.92 -15.38 -27.51
C SER A 284 -1.29 -13.94 -27.14
N ASP A 285 -2.54 -13.53 -27.39
CA ASP A 285 -3.04 -12.22 -26.93
C ASP A 285 -2.84 -12.04 -25.42
N LYS A 286 -3.05 -13.12 -24.65
CA LYS A 286 -2.79 -13.16 -23.20
C LYS A 286 -1.35 -12.78 -22.87
N ASP A 287 -0.37 -13.29 -23.61
CA ASP A 287 1.04 -12.94 -23.40
C ASP A 287 1.34 -11.51 -23.84
N CYS A 288 0.73 -11.01 -24.93
CA CYS A 288 0.80 -9.59 -25.30
C CYS A 288 0.31 -8.68 -24.17
N TYR A 289 -0.87 -8.96 -23.60
CA TYR A 289 -1.38 -8.22 -22.44
C TYR A 289 -0.43 -8.31 -21.25
N ARG A 290 0.07 -9.51 -20.91
CA ARG A 290 1.01 -9.68 -19.78
C ARG A 290 2.29 -8.85 -19.96
N ILE A 291 2.86 -8.81 -21.18
CA ILE A 291 4.07 -8.03 -21.48
C ILE A 291 3.79 -6.53 -21.31
N ILE A 292 2.70 -6.03 -21.92
CA ILE A 292 2.34 -4.61 -21.88
C ILE A 292 2.01 -4.16 -20.46
N ILE A 293 1.24 -4.94 -19.72
CA ILE A 293 0.92 -4.66 -18.32
C ILE A 293 2.20 -4.61 -17.48
N THR A 294 3.12 -5.56 -17.67
CA THR A 294 4.42 -5.55 -16.98
C THR A 294 5.25 -4.31 -17.33
N ALA A 295 5.26 -3.91 -18.60
CA ALA A 295 5.97 -2.72 -19.07
C ALA A 295 5.37 -1.43 -18.49
N LEU A 296 4.03 -1.33 -18.44
CA LEU A 296 3.31 -0.21 -17.83
C LEU A 296 3.58 -0.12 -16.33
N LEU A 297 3.51 -1.25 -15.62
CA LEU A 297 3.79 -1.31 -14.19
C LEU A 297 5.21 -0.85 -13.87
N GLU A 298 6.21 -1.36 -14.58
CA GLU A 298 7.60 -0.94 -14.39
C GLU A 298 7.80 0.53 -14.74
N THR A 299 7.17 1.02 -15.81
CA THR A 299 7.21 2.43 -16.20
C THR A 299 6.65 3.32 -15.09
N ILE A 300 5.44 3.04 -14.63
CA ILE A 300 4.78 3.80 -13.56
C ILE A 300 5.61 3.72 -12.28
N ARG A 301 6.12 2.54 -11.90
CA ARG A 301 6.90 2.34 -10.67
C ARG A 301 8.17 3.16 -10.69
N PHE A 302 8.87 3.15 -11.80
CA PHE A 302 10.13 3.87 -11.98
C PHE A 302 9.93 5.38 -11.87
N PHE A 303 8.97 5.94 -12.62
CA PHE A 303 8.72 7.38 -12.60
C PHE A 303 8.05 7.85 -11.31
N TYR A 304 7.18 7.04 -10.71
CA TYR A 304 6.63 7.33 -9.39
C TYR A 304 7.72 7.41 -8.33
N SER A 305 8.67 6.47 -8.35
CA SER A 305 9.85 6.51 -7.47
C SER A 305 10.66 7.79 -7.66
N LYS A 306 10.83 8.24 -8.90
CA LYS A 306 11.51 9.51 -9.24
C LYS A 306 10.78 10.73 -8.67
N VAL A 307 9.46 10.79 -8.77
CA VAL A 307 8.64 11.86 -8.19
C VAL A 307 8.69 11.84 -6.67
N GLN A 308 8.49 10.67 -6.06
CA GLN A 308 8.53 10.52 -4.60
C GLN A 308 9.89 10.91 -4.03
N PHE A 309 10.99 10.49 -4.67
CA PHE A 309 12.33 10.89 -4.25
C PHE A 309 12.52 12.41 -4.24
N LYS A 310 12.07 13.12 -5.30
CA LYS A 310 12.09 14.60 -5.34
C LYS A 310 11.26 15.20 -4.21
N LYS A 311 10.06 14.67 -3.95
CA LYS A 311 9.16 15.16 -2.90
C LYS A 311 9.72 14.91 -1.50
N TYR A 312 10.31 13.75 -1.24
CA TYR A 312 10.96 13.44 0.02
C TYR A 312 12.16 14.35 0.29
N LYS A 313 12.94 14.72 -0.74
CA LYS A 313 13.99 15.74 -0.60
C LYS A 313 13.41 17.12 -0.27
N GLN A 314 12.38 17.55 -0.98
CA GLN A 314 11.72 18.85 -0.73
C GLN A 314 11.16 18.94 0.69
N ARG A 315 10.67 17.82 1.25
CA ARG A 315 10.17 17.72 2.63
C ARG A 315 11.27 17.59 3.69
N GLY A 316 12.53 17.40 3.28
CA GLY A 316 13.63 17.09 4.19
C GLY A 316 13.59 15.67 4.79
N TRP A 317 12.77 14.77 4.22
CA TRP A 317 12.73 13.36 4.62
C TRP A 317 14.00 12.64 4.17
N ILE A 318 14.52 13.02 3.00
CA ILE A 318 15.81 12.58 2.45
C ILE A 318 16.73 13.80 2.35
N ASP A 319 18.00 13.60 2.72
CA ASP A 319 19.00 14.67 2.66
C ASP A 319 19.31 15.08 1.21
N SER A 320 19.55 16.38 1.02
CA SER A 320 19.62 16.99 -0.32
C SER A 320 20.80 16.49 -1.17
N ASP A 321 21.88 16.06 -0.54
CA ASP A 321 23.14 15.57 -1.12
C ASP A 321 23.10 14.11 -1.56
N ILE A 322 22.07 13.34 -1.16
CA ILE A 322 21.98 11.91 -1.46
C ILE A 322 21.65 11.64 -2.91
N THR A 323 22.33 10.66 -3.51
CA THR A 323 22.02 10.22 -4.87
C THR A 323 20.86 9.23 -4.86
N GLY A 324 19.81 9.53 -5.65
CA GLY A 324 18.68 8.65 -5.83
C GLY A 324 18.84 7.76 -7.06
N LEU A 325 18.57 6.46 -6.89
CA LEU A 325 18.30 5.53 -7.98
C LEU A 325 16.82 5.15 -7.96
N TYR A 326 16.31 4.60 -9.06
CA TYR A 326 14.89 4.25 -9.22
C TYR A 326 14.68 2.73 -9.40
N ARG A 327 15.74 1.97 -9.14
CA ARG A 327 15.87 0.52 -9.14
C ARG A 327 17.11 0.17 -8.32
N PRO A 328 17.30 -1.10 -7.91
CA PRO A 328 18.50 -1.50 -7.19
C PRO A 328 19.79 -1.15 -7.96
N PRO A 329 20.88 -0.76 -7.26
CA PRO A 329 22.15 -0.42 -7.89
C PRO A 329 22.70 -1.56 -8.76
N GLU A 330 23.41 -1.21 -9.82
CA GLU A 330 24.12 -2.16 -10.69
C GLU A 330 25.45 -1.58 -11.17
N LEU A 331 26.19 -2.33 -11.99
CA LEU A 331 27.53 -1.99 -12.46
C LEU A 331 27.66 -0.59 -13.08
N LEU A 332 26.75 -0.19 -13.99
CA LEU A 332 26.84 1.13 -14.64
C LEU A 332 26.52 2.27 -13.67
N ASP A 333 25.61 2.05 -12.73
CA ASP A 333 25.28 3.04 -11.70
C ASP A 333 26.47 3.22 -10.76
N ILE A 334 27.10 2.12 -10.33
CA ILE A 334 28.32 2.10 -9.53
C ILE A 334 29.47 2.82 -10.27
N LEU A 335 29.69 2.54 -11.55
CA LEU A 335 30.74 3.18 -12.35
C LEU A 335 30.55 4.70 -12.43
N LYS A 336 29.35 5.17 -12.78
CA LYS A 336 29.00 6.60 -12.83
C LYS A 336 29.21 7.26 -11.47
N ILE A 337 28.92 6.54 -10.41
CA ILE A 337 29.10 6.98 -9.03
C ILE A 337 30.59 7.10 -8.76
N ILE A 338 31.39 6.06 -8.88
CA ILE A 338 32.85 6.10 -8.62
C ILE A 338 33.54 7.21 -9.43
N GLN A 339 33.23 7.36 -10.72
CA GLN A 339 33.81 8.38 -11.60
C GLN A 339 33.58 9.82 -11.12
N LYS A 340 32.51 10.09 -10.37
CA LYS A 340 32.27 11.41 -9.77
C LYS A 340 33.21 11.75 -8.60
N GLY A 341 34.07 10.83 -8.15
CA GLY A 341 35.18 11.13 -7.22
C GLY A 341 34.79 11.59 -5.81
N ILE A 342 33.74 11.00 -5.22
CA ILE A 342 33.25 11.37 -3.87
C ILE A 342 33.51 10.18 -2.96
N GLU A 343 34.17 10.37 -1.82
CA GLU A 343 34.34 9.33 -0.80
C GLU A 343 33.01 9.06 -0.07
N ASN A 344 32.71 7.79 0.27
CA ASN A 344 31.50 7.33 0.98
C ASN A 344 30.15 7.79 0.37
N LYS A 345 29.72 7.16 -0.72
CA LYS A 345 28.49 7.57 -1.42
C LYS A 345 27.27 6.90 -0.80
N LYS A 346 26.39 7.71 -0.20
CA LYS A 346 25.05 7.27 0.20
C LYS A 346 24.13 7.27 -1.02
N ILE A 347 23.53 6.12 -1.27
CA ILE A 347 22.54 5.93 -2.33
C ILE A 347 21.23 5.51 -1.68
N ILE A 348 20.13 6.09 -2.16
CA ILE A 348 18.79 5.61 -1.84
C ILE A 348 18.11 5.08 -3.10
N TYR A 349 17.46 3.94 -3.00
CA TYR A 349 16.65 3.34 -4.06
C TYR A 349 15.32 2.80 -3.50
N PRO A 350 14.34 2.46 -4.36
CA PRO A 350 13.06 1.90 -3.91
C PRO A 350 13.22 0.53 -3.27
N ASP A 351 12.29 0.18 -2.37
CA ASP A 351 12.20 -1.18 -1.84
C ASP A 351 11.93 -2.22 -2.94
N PRO A 352 12.30 -3.49 -2.72
CA PRO A 352 12.99 -4.05 -1.54
C PRO A 352 14.51 -3.77 -1.51
N PRO A 353 15.16 -3.85 -0.34
CA PRO A 353 16.62 -3.85 -0.27
C PRO A 353 17.21 -5.08 -0.96
N VAL A 354 18.40 -4.92 -1.55
CA VAL A 354 19.24 -6.03 -2.05
C VAL A 354 19.65 -6.95 -0.89
N TYR A 355 20.04 -8.18 -1.20
CA TYR A 355 20.48 -9.13 -0.17
C TYR A 355 21.77 -8.67 0.52
N GLU A 356 22.02 -9.13 1.75
CA GLU A 356 23.20 -8.68 2.52
C GLU A 356 24.51 -8.98 1.79
N ASP A 357 24.59 -10.10 1.04
CA ASP A 357 25.79 -10.46 0.29
C ASP A 357 26.03 -9.49 -0.89
N GLU A 358 24.97 -9.00 -1.56
CA GLU A 358 25.08 -7.92 -2.56
C GLU A 358 25.45 -6.58 -1.91
N HIS A 359 24.85 -6.29 -0.75
CA HIS A 359 25.14 -5.08 0.01
C HIS A 359 26.59 -5.04 0.52
N GLN A 360 27.16 -6.18 0.88
CA GLN A 360 28.56 -6.31 1.26
C GLN A 360 29.51 -5.95 0.11
N ILE A 361 29.20 -6.39 -1.12
CA ILE A 361 29.97 -6.00 -2.32
C ILE A 361 29.90 -4.47 -2.52
N LEU A 362 28.74 -3.85 -2.33
CA LEU A 362 28.60 -2.39 -2.43
C LEU A 362 29.43 -1.67 -1.35
N LYS A 363 29.43 -2.17 -0.11
CA LYS A 363 30.25 -1.64 0.98
C LYS A 363 31.75 -1.69 0.67
N GLU A 364 32.23 -2.79 0.10
CA GLU A 364 33.64 -2.95 -0.31
C GLU A 364 34.04 -1.94 -1.41
N LEU A 365 33.07 -1.45 -2.17
CA LEU A 365 33.22 -0.37 -3.15
C LEU A 365 33.00 1.03 -2.55
N ASN A 366 32.92 1.17 -1.22
CA ASN A 366 32.62 2.41 -0.48
C ASN A 366 31.26 3.04 -0.87
N ILE A 367 30.27 2.19 -1.15
CA ILE A 367 28.89 2.58 -1.47
C ILE A 367 27.95 2.12 -0.36
N ASP A 368 27.32 3.07 0.32
CA ASP A 368 26.26 2.83 1.32
C ASP A 368 24.89 2.91 0.64
N ALA A 369 24.40 1.78 0.14
CA ALA A 369 23.14 1.69 -0.59
C ALA A 369 21.98 1.24 0.31
N LYS A 370 21.04 2.14 0.56
CA LYS A 370 19.86 1.88 1.41
C LYS A 370 18.57 2.06 0.63
N THR A 371 17.48 1.55 1.18
CA THR A 371 16.14 1.86 0.66
C THR A 371 15.48 2.93 1.51
N ILE A 372 14.35 3.46 1.03
CA ILE A 372 13.50 4.37 1.81
C ILE A 372 13.11 3.72 3.15
N LEU A 373 12.88 2.40 3.17
CA LEU A 373 12.61 1.61 4.37
C LEU A 373 13.70 1.72 5.43
N THR A 374 14.99 1.70 5.06
CA THR A 374 16.12 1.51 6.00
C THR A 374 17.05 2.73 6.14
N TYR A 375 16.83 3.78 5.36
CA TYR A 375 17.74 4.94 5.33
C TYR A 375 17.83 5.70 6.67
N ARG A 376 16.71 5.88 7.39
CA ARG A 376 16.60 6.75 8.57
C ARG A 376 15.88 6.11 9.76
N PHE A 377 15.95 6.79 10.92
CA PHE A 377 15.23 6.45 12.15
C PHE A 377 15.61 5.07 12.72
N ASN A 378 16.90 4.89 13.04
CA ASN A 378 17.47 3.59 13.40
C ASN A 378 17.59 3.37 14.92
N LYS A 379 17.07 4.28 15.76
CA LYS A 379 17.23 4.23 17.22
C LYS A 379 16.27 3.30 17.96
N ILE A 380 15.33 2.66 17.27
CA ILE A 380 14.34 1.76 17.89
C ILE A 380 14.81 0.32 18.07
N LYS A 381 16.11 0.03 17.85
CA LYS A 381 16.68 -1.30 18.04
C LYS A 381 16.36 -1.84 19.43
N ASN A 382 15.87 -3.09 19.50
CA ASN A 382 15.42 -3.76 20.71
C ASN A 382 14.21 -3.15 21.44
N LYS A 383 13.62 -2.05 20.95
CA LYS A 383 12.40 -1.49 21.54
C LYS A 383 11.19 -2.35 21.22
N LYS A 384 10.24 -2.43 22.15
CA LYS A 384 9.00 -3.18 22.03
C LYS A 384 7.90 -2.24 21.54
N ILE A 385 7.59 -2.30 20.25
CA ILE A 385 6.61 -1.41 19.63
C ILE A 385 5.30 -2.19 19.46
N GLY A 386 4.24 -1.71 20.10
CA GLY A 386 2.92 -2.31 19.99
C GLY A 386 2.12 -1.75 18.83
N ILE A 387 1.49 -2.63 18.04
CA ILE A 387 0.53 -2.22 17.00
C ILE A 387 -0.86 -2.71 17.37
N SER A 388 -1.82 -1.79 17.35
CA SER A 388 -3.26 -1.99 17.50
C SER A 388 -3.97 -1.61 16.20
N ILE A 389 -4.12 -2.56 15.29
CA ILE A 389 -4.86 -2.35 14.06
C ILE A 389 -6.01 -3.35 14.03
N SER A 390 -7.21 -2.83 13.82
CA SER A 390 -8.42 -3.62 13.74
C SER A 390 -9.37 -3.05 12.70
N ASP A 391 -10.21 -3.91 12.14
CA ASP A 391 -11.22 -3.52 11.15
C ASP A 391 -12.10 -2.38 11.64
N ILE A 392 -12.70 -1.70 10.67
CA ILE A 392 -13.75 -0.70 10.89
C ILE A 392 -15.04 -1.20 10.23
N GLU A 393 -16.16 -0.56 10.52
CA GLU A 393 -17.44 -0.96 9.95
C GLU A 393 -17.54 -0.65 8.44
N ASP A 394 -18.28 -1.47 7.69
CA ASP A 394 -18.42 -1.33 6.23
C ASP A 394 -18.95 0.05 5.82
N TYR A 395 -19.88 0.62 6.62
CA TYR A 395 -20.40 1.96 6.34
C TYR A 395 -19.30 3.03 6.46
N GLU A 396 -18.35 2.88 7.38
CA GLU A 396 -17.22 3.80 7.54
C GLU A 396 -16.18 3.64 6.43
N LEU A 397 -15.94 2.40 5.99
CA LEU A 397 -15.12 2.13 4.81
C LEU A 397 -15.67 2.88 3.60
N ILE A 398 -16.99 2.85 3.38
CA ILE A 398 -17.63 3.56 2.27
C ILE A 398 -17.53 5.08 2.46
N LYS A 399 -17.88 5.59 3.65
CA LYS A 399 -17.85 7.04 3.95
C LYS A 399 -16.46 7.65 3.81
N THR A 400 -15.43 6.92 4.25
CA THR A 400 -14.03 7.36 4.14
C THR A 400 -13.38 6.92 2.82
N GLY A 401 -14.11 6.10 2.05
CA GLY A 401 -13.70 5.61 0.74
C GLY A 401 -12.44 4.76 0.75
N LYS A 402 -12.39 3.87 1.75
CA LYS A 402 -11.34 2.89 1.99
C LYS A 402 -11.87 1.48 1.76
N ARG A 403 -10.96 0.53 1.65
CA ARG A 403 -11.23 -0.91 1.64
C ARG A 403 -10.56 -1.58 2.82
N PRO A 404 -11.00 -2.78 3.23
CA PRO A 404 -10.35 -3.54 4.31
C PRO A 404 -8.83 -3.69 4.08
N ASP A 405 -8.44 -3.88 2.82
CA ASP A 405 -7.05 -3.97 2.37
C ASP A 405 -6.16 -2.81 2.82
N ASN A 406 -6.70 -1.59 2.95
CA ASN A 406 -5.90 -0.43 3.35
C ASN A 406 -5.32 -0.57 4.76
N LEU A 407 -6.08 -1.16 5.69
CA LEU A 407 -5.60 -1.42 7.05
C LEU A 407 -4.58 -2.57 7.08
N ILE A 408 -4.77 -3.59 6.23
CA ILE A 408 -3.81 -4.71 6.09
C ILE A 408 -2.47 -4.18 5.58
N LEU A 409 -2.50 -3.37 4.52
CA LEU A 409 -1.32 -2.70 3.96
C LEU A 409 -0.60 -1.84 5.00
N LEU A 410 -1.34 -1.03 5.76
CA LEU A 410 -0.78 -0.22 6.85
C LEU A 410 -0.07 -1.09 7.89
N SER A 411 -0.72 -2.19 8.30
CA SER A 411 -0.17 -3.13 9.28
C SER A 411 1.13 -3.77 8.79
N GLN A 412 1.15 -4.23 7.54
CA GLN A 412 2.34 -4.83 6.92
C GLN A 412 3.49 -3.82 6.78
N ASP A 413 3.22 -2.61 6.31
CA ASP A 413 4.26 -1.60 6.14
C ASP A 413 4.83 -1.16 7.50
N LEU A 414 3.97 -0.88 8.51
CA LEU A 414 4.44 -0.57 9.87
C LEU A 414 5.31 -1.71 10.44
N ALA A 415 4.85 -2.95 10.34
CA ALA A 415 5.59 -4.11 10.82
C ALA A 415 6.94 -4.23 10.11
N ARG A 416 6.99 -4.07 8.79
CA ARG A 416 8.25 -4.12 8.03
C ARG A 416 9.23 -3.05 8.47
N HIS A 417 8.76 -1.82 8.68
CA HIS A 417 9.59 -0.73 9.17
C HIS A 417 10.13 -0.98 10.59
N ILE A 418 9.32 -1.52 11.49
CA ILE A 418 9.71 -1.85 12.86
C ILE A 418 10.72 -3.01 12.87
N LEU A 419 10.38 -4.11 12.20
CA LEU A 419 11.17 -5.34 12.19
C LEU A 419 12.53 -5.18 11.48
N SER A 420 12.57 -4.43 10.37
CA SER A 420 13.84 -4.13 9.66
C SER A 420 14.84 -3.33 10.50
N ARG A 421 14.39 -2.69 11.59
CA ARG A 421 15.20 -1.94 12.55
C ARG A 421 15.54 -2.75 13.81
N GLU A 422 15.34 -4.07 13.77
CA GLU A 422 15.57 -5.01 14.88
C GLU A 422 14.78 -4.69 16.17
N ALA A 423 13.68 -3.95 16.05
CA ALA A 423 12.70 -3.78 17.12
C ALA A 423 11.85 -5.06 17.30
N ILE A 424 11.16 -5.14 18.42
CA ILE A 424 10.26 -6.25 18.76
C ILE A 424 8.84 -5.75 18.59
N LEU A 425 8.08 -6.37 17.70
CA LEU A 425 6.67 -6.07 17.50
C LEU A 425 5.82 -6.75 18.58
N ILE A 426 4.98 -5.98 19.26
CA ILE A 426 3.99 -6.48 20.22
C ILE A 426 2.61 -6.42 19.58
N TYR A 427 1.87 -7.52 19.62
CA TYR A 427 0.57 -7.61 18.98
C TYR A 427 -0.42 -8.41 19.83
N GLY A 428 -1.67 -7.98 19.86
CA GLY A 428 -2.78 -8.66 20.53
C GLY A 428 -3.85 -8.98 19.51
N GLY A 429 -3.97 -10.24 19.12
CA GLY A 429 -4.93 -10.63 18.09
C GLY A 429 -5.10 -12.13 18.00
N ASP A 430 -6.30 -12.50 17.58
CA ASP A 430 -6.70 -13.89 17.36
C ASP A 430 -5.93 -14.46 16.16
N LEU A 431 -5.50 -15.71 16.26
CA LEU A 431 -4.63 -16.39 15.30
C LEU A 431 -5.44 -17.03 14.17
N ARG A 432 -6.48 -16.35 13.69
CA ARG A 432 -7.30 -16.86 12.59
C ARG A 432 -6.50 -16.82 11.29
N PRO A 433 -6.61 -17.85 10.43
CA PRO A 433 -6.16 -17.76 9.04
C PRO A 433 -6.73 -16.50 8.38
N ASP A 434 -5.93 -15.85 7.52
CA ASP A 434 -6.30 -14.65 6.76
C ASP A 434 -6.58 -13.37 7.58
N GLY A 435 -6.29 -13.37 8.88
CA GLY A 435 -6.32 -12.16 9.71
C GLY A 435 -5.01 -11.36 9.65
N PHE A 436 -5.00 -10.15 10.23
CA PHE A 436 -3.78 -9.33 10.35
C PHE A 436 -2.57 -10.11 10.91
N THR A 437 -2.80 -11.06 11.82
CA THR A 437 -1.75 -11.85 12.46
C THR A 437 -0.95 -12.70 11.47
N SER A 438 -1.56 -13.31 10.45
CA SER A 438 -0.81 -14.12 9.47
C SER A 438 0.13 -13.26 8.64
N PHE A 439 -0.36 -12.14 8.14
CA PHE A 439 0.44 -11.19 7.37
C PHE A 439 1.65 -10.66 8.16
N LEU A 440 1.48 -10.38 9.46
CA LEU A 440 2.57 -9.92 10.32
C LEU A 440 3.66 -10.98 10.53
N LEU A 441 3.28 -12.24 10.66
CA LEU A 441 4.23 -13.34 10.86
C LEU A 441 4.97 -13.69 9.56
N ASP A 442 4.27 -13.68 8.42
CA ASP A 442 4.89 -13.89 7.10
C ASP A 442 5.92 -12.78 6.80
N GLU A 443 5.62 -11.52 7.13
CA GLU A 443 6.59 -10.41 7.05
C GLU A 443 7.81 -10.65 7.94
N ALA A 444 7.60 -11.07 9.19
CA ALA A 444 8.72 -11.35 10.11
C ALA A 444 9.60 -12.51 9.64
N GLU A 445 9.01 -13.59 9.12
CA GLU A 445 9.74 -14.71 8.54
C GLU A 445 10.57 -14.25 7.34
N ALA A 446 9.96 -13.48 6.44
CA ALA A 446 10.65 -12.98 5.26
C ALA A 446 11.81 -12.02 5.63
N ILE A 447 11.64 -11.14 6.63
CA ILE A 447 12.70 -10.26 7.14
C ILE A 447 13.80 -11.07 7.84
N GLN A 448 13.44 -12.05 8.68
CA GLN A 448 14.39 -12.87 9.41
C GLN A 448 15.30 -13.65 8.45
N ASN A 449 14.72 -14.25 7.41
CA ASN A 449 15.44 -14.95 6.35
C ASN A 449 16.43 -14.03 5.62
N ARG A 450 16.00 -12.79 5.31
CA ARG A 450 16.86 -11.80 4.63
C ARG A 450 18.00 -11.28 5.48
N LEU A 451 17.72 -10.98 6.75
CA LEU A 451 18.73 -10.50 7.70
C LEU A 451 19.63 -11.63 8.24
N LYS A 452 19.40 -12.89 7.84
CA LYS A 452 20.07 -14.09 8.39
C LYS A 452 20.04 -14.10 9.93
N SER A 453 18.98 -13.57 10.53
CA SER A 453 18.81 -13.44 11.98
C SER A 453 18.07 -14.65 12.55
N ARG A 454 18.23 -14.93 13.85
CA ARG A 454 17.42 -15.95 14.58
C ARG A 454 16.68 -15.35 15.78
N LYS A 455 16.66 -14.03 15.88
CA LYS A 455 16.04 -13.34 17.01
C LYS A 455 14.53 -13.37 16.88
N ILE A 456 13.84 -13.66 17.98
CA ILE A 456 12.38 -13.50 18.07
C ILE A 456 12.09 -12.00 17.97
N SER A 457 11.28 -11.64 16.98
CA SER A 457 10.96 -10.27 16.65
C SER A 457 9.47 -9.95 16.86
N ILE A 458 8.64 -10.95 17.15
CA ILE A 458 7.22 -10.77 17.46
C ILE A 458 6.89 -11.38 18.83
N LYS A 459 6.13 -10.65 19.65
CA LYS A 459 5.39 -11.22 20.78
C LYS A 459 3.90 -11.05 20.57
N ASN A 460 3.19 -12.16 20.47
CA ASN A 460 1.75 -12.20 20.33
C ASN A 460 1.11 -12.54 21.68
N TYR A 461 0.17 -11.71 22.15
CA TYR A 461 -0.57 -11.91 23.39
C TYR A 461 -1.97 -12.46 23.08
N ILE A 462 -2.34 -13.58 23.72
CA ILE A 462 -3.64 -14.23 23.53
C ILE A 462 -4.32 -14.38 24.89
N SER A 463 -5.56 -13.89 25.00
CA SER A 463 -6.35 -13.95 26.23
C SER A 463 -6.98 -15.32 26.43
N TRP A 464 -7.18 -15.70 27.69
CA TRP A 464 -8.22 -16.66 28.06
C TRP A 464 -9.62 -16.07 27.72
N PRO A 465 -10.61 -16.87 27.31
CA PRO A 465 -10.51 -18.30 26.99
C PRO A 465 -10.10 -18.55 25.52
N ILE A 466 -9.76 -17.52 24.74
CA ILE A 466 -9.52 -17.62 23.28
C ILE A 466 -8.44 -18.66 22.97
N TYR A 467 -7.33 -18.70 23.71
CA TYR A 467 -6.28 -19.71 23.47
C TYR A 467 -6.70 -21.15 23.78
N LEU A 468 -7.84 -21.38 24.44
CA LEU A 468 -8.41 -22.71 24.67
C LEU A 468 -9.27 -23.18 23.50
N ASN A 469 -9.71 -22.26 22.64
CA ASN A 469 -10.36 -22.59 21.37
C ASN A 469 -9.34 -23.06 20.31
N ALA A 470 -8.37 -23.87 20.74
CA ALA A 470 -7.22 -24.29 19.95
C ALA A 470 -7.53 -25.59 19.21
N GLY A 471 -7.94 -25.46 17.96
CA GLY A 471 -7.93 -26.59 17.02
C GLY A 471 -6.50 -26.98 16.61
N ILE A 472 -6.38 -28.09 15.87
CA ILE A 472 -5.09 -28.55 15.30
C ILE A 472 -4.41 -27.48 14.44
N ASP A 473 -5.19 -26.62 13.79
CA ASP A 473 -4.68 -25.54 12.95
C ASP A 473 -3.91 -24.49 13.77
N LEU A 474 -4.41 -24.12 14.95
CA LEU A 474 -3.73 -23.17 15.83
C LEU A 474 -2.37 -23.70 16.28
N LEU A 475 -2.30 -24.99 16.62
CA LEU A 475 -1.09 -25.68 17.03
C LEU A 475 -0.06 -25.73 15.88
N ASN A 476 -0.50 -26.16 14.69
CA ASN A 476 0.34 -26.19 13.51
C ASN A 476 0.90 -24.80 13.17
N TRP A 477 0.07 -23.78 13.32
CA TRP A 477 0.43 -22.41 13.03
C TRP A 477 1.42 -21.84 14.05
N GLN A 478 1.21 -22.06 15.34
CA GLN A 478 2.18 -21.70 16.38
C GLN A 478 3.51 -22.43 16.18
N ALA A 479 3.48 -23.71 15.80
CA ALA A 479 4.67 -24.50 15.51
C ALA A 479 5.44 -23.95 14.30
N ARG A 480 4.74 -23.57 13.22
CA ARG A 480 5.34 -22.96 12.01
C ARG A 480 6.13 -21.69 12.34
N TYR A 481 5.54 -20.79 13.14
CA TYR A 481 6.12 -19.47 13.40
C TYR A 481 6.92 -19.35 14.72
N ASN A 482 7.18 -20.46 15.42
CA ASN A 482 7.91 -20.46 16.69
C ASN A 482 9.34 -19.87 16.60
N ARG A 483 9.91 -19.79 15.39
CA ARG A 483 11.22 -19.16 15.14
C ARG A 483 11.18 -17.63 15.11
N VAL A 484 10.02 -17.04 14.80
CA VAL A 484 9.85 -15.59 14.62
C VAL A 484 9.01 -14.96 15.72
N ALA A 485 8.10 -15.72 16.33
CA ALA A 485 7.14 -15.23 17.29
C ALA A 485 7.11 -16.02 18.60
N LYS A 486 6.95 -15.28 19.70
CA LYS A 486 6.62 -15.83 21.01
C LYS A 486 5.14 -15.62 21.30
N PHE A 487 4.43 -16.69 21.66
CA PHE A 487 3.01 -16.65 22.00
C PHE A 487 2.83 -16.62 23.53
N GLU A 488 2.37 -15.49 24.05
CA GLU A 488 2.15 -15.23 25.47
C GLU A 488 0.67 -15.49 25.82
N LYS A 489 0.40 -16.62 26.48
CA LYS A 489 -0.93 -16.94 27.00
C LYS A 489 -1.23 -16.11 28.25
N CYS A 490 -2.31 -15.35 28.23
CA CYS A 490 -2.79 -14.55 29.36
C CYS A 490 -3.95 -15.28 30.03
N ASN A 491 -3.64 -15.97 31.12
CA ASN A 491 -4.61 -16.77 31.89
C ASN A 491 -5.75 -15.91 32.46
N LEU A 492 -6.86 -16.58 32.83
CA LEU A 492 -7.96 -15.98 33.58
C LEU A 492 -7.41 -15.21 34.81
N PRO A 493 -7.77 -13.93 35.00
CA PRO A 493 -7.28 -13.13 36.12
C PRO A 493 -8.00 -13.49 37.43
N LYS A 494 -7.82 -14.72 37.95
CA LYS A 494 -8.57 -15.27 39.10
C LYS A 494 -8.70 -14.30 40.28
N LYS A 495 -7.61 -13.61 40.61
CA LYS A 495 -7.54 -12.66 41.74
C LYS A 495 -8.43 -11.41 41.55
N LEU A 496 -8.83 -11.13 40.32
CA LEU A 496 -9.70 -10.01 39.94
C LEU A 496 -11.14 -10.47 39.64
N ILE A 497 -11.43 -11.77 39.74
CA ILE A 497 -12.78 -12.31 39.56
C ILE A 497 -13.47 -12.39 40.94
N PRO A 498 -14.72 -11.92 41.07
CA PRO A 498 -15.49 -12.08 42.29
C PRO A 498 -15.58 -13.55 42.72
N SER A 499 -15.37 -13.83 44.02
CA SER A 499 -15.28 -15.19 44.57
C SER A 499 -16.56 -16.03 44.43
N GLN A 500 -17.68 -15.39 44.10
CA GLN A 500 -18.97 -16.05 43.86
C GLN A 500 -19.08 -16.72 42.47
N LEU A 501 -18.18 -16.41 41.54
CA LEU A 501 -18.14 -17.04 40.22
C LEU A 501 -17.21 -18.25 40.24
N THR A 502 -17.69 -19.38 39.72
CA THR A 502 -16.90 -20.61 39.58
C THR A 502 -16.64 -20.86 38.11
N VAL A 503 -15.38 -20.85 37.70
CA VAL A 503 -14.98 -20.93 36.28
C VAL A 503 -14.09 -22.14 36.06
N ASP A 504 -14.46 -22.98 35.09
CA ASP A 504 -13.56 -24.01 34.59
C ASP A 504 -12.56 -23.39 33.61
N GLU A 505 -11.31 -23.26 34.05
CA GLU A 505 -10.25 -22.62 33.30
C GLU A 505 -9.68 -23.48 32.17
N ASN A 506 -10.00 -24.78 32.15
CA ASN A 506 -9.42 -25.70 31.19
C ASN A 506 -10.27 -25.84 29.93
N ASN A 507 -11.53 -25.41 29.99
CA ASN A 507 -12.47 -25.52 28.90
C ASN A 507 -12.75 -24.16 28.27
N PHE A 508 -12.89 -24.16 26.94
CA PHE A 508 -13.35 -22.97 26.22
C PHE A 508 -14.80 -22.66 26.62
N ILE A 509 -15.07 -21.40 26.94
CA ILE A 509 -16.42 -20.90 27.16
C ILE A 509 -16.80 -19.89 26.07
N PRO A 510 -17.92 -20.06 25.36
CA PRO A 510 -18.41 -19.05 24.41
C PRO A 510 -18.99 -17.83 25.14
N PRO A 511 -18.96 -16.62 24.54
CA PRO A 511 -19.50 -15.39 25.16
C PRO A 511 -21.03 -15.28 24.95
N ASP A 512 -21.77 -16.30 25.37
CA ASP A 512 -23.21 -16.46 25.15
C ASP A 512 -24.07 -16.03 26.36
N THR A 513 -23.61 -16.29 27.58
CA THR A 513 -24.24 -15.84 28.84
C THR A 513 -23.68 -14.49 29.32
N GLU A 514 -24.39 -13.80 30.23
CA GLU A 514 -23.90 -12.57 30.85
C GLU A 514 -22.60 -12.81 31.65
N GLU A 515 -22.55 -13.90 32.40
CA GLU A 515 -21.35 -14.33 33.14
C GLU A 515 -20.17 -14.56 32.19
N ASN A 516 -20.37 -15.32 31.10
CA ASN A 516 -19.32 -15.59 30.13
C ASN A 516 -18.85 -14.30 29.46
N LYS A 517 -19.76 -13.39 29.08
CA LYS A 517 -19.42 -12.08 28.52
C LYS A 517 -18.60 -11.24 29.51
N TYR A 518 -18.97 -11.25 30.79
CA TYR A 518 -18.20 -10.60 31.84
C TYR A 518 -16.78 -11.16 31.93
N LEU A 519 -16.62 -12.48 32.05
CA LEU A 519 -15.33 -13.16 32.16
C LEU A 519 -14.45 -12.92 30.93
N TRP A 520 -15.04 -12.95 29.72
CA TRP A 520 -14.37 -12.58 28.48
C TRP A 520 -13.87 -11.14 28.52
N SER A 521 -14.74 -10.19 28.86
CA SER A 521 -14.38 -8.78 28.90
C SER A 521 -13.20 -8.56 29.85
N LYS A 522 -13.26 -9.12 31.06
CA LYS A 522 -12.24 -8.97 32.11
C LYS A 522 -10.90 -9.56 31.69
N SER A 523 -10.93 -10.71 31.03
CA SER A 523 -9.72 -11.38 30.54
C SER A 523 -9.06 -10.60 29.41
N LEU A 524 -9.87 -10.07 28.47
CA LEU A 524 -9.39 -9.18 27.40
C LEU A 524 -8.76 -7.90 27.97
N SER A 525 -9.41 -7.25 28.94
CA SER A 525 -8.89 -6.08 29.63
C SER A 525 -7.55 -6.36 30.31
N GLN A 526 -7.44 -7.48 31.02
CA GLN A 526 -6.17 -7.87 31.66
C GLN A 526 -5.06 -8.13 30.64
N MET A 527 -5.39 -8.81 29.53
CA MET A 527 -4.43 -9.09 28.47
C MET A 527 -3.95 -7.80 27.81
N ARG A 528 -4.85 -6.86 27.49
CA ARG A 528 -4.53 -5.53 26.95
C ARG A 528 -3.62 -4.75 27.88
N ASN A 529 -3.97 -4.67 29.17
CA ASN A 529 -3.18 -3.97 30.16
C ASN A 529 -1.75 -4.55 30.27
N LYS A 530 -1.63 -5.88 30.39
CA LYS A 530 -0.32 -6.57 30.43
C LYS A 530 0.49 -6.32 29.16
N MET A 531 -0.15 -6.42 27.99
CA MET A 531 0.49 -6.18 26.70
C MET A 531 1.03 -4.75 26.60
N ILE A 532 0.26 -3.75 27.02
CA ILE A 532 0.65 -2.33 26.95
C ILE A 532 1.76 -2.00 27.95
N GLN A 533 1.75 -2.60 29.14
CA GLN A 533 2.85 -2.48 30.08
C GLN A 533 4.18 -3.00 29.49
N ASP A 534 4.14 -4.11 28.74
CA ASP A 534 5.32 -4.67 28.04
C ASP A 534 5.75 -3.83 26.83
N CYS A 535 4.93 -2.89 26.33
CA CYS A 535 5.30 -2.01 25.21
C CYS A 535 6.18 -0.84 25.68
N ASP A 536 7.13 -0.43 24.84
CA ASP A 536 7.85 0.84 24.95
C ASP A 536 7.12 1.98 24.21
N ALA A 537 6.31 1.66 23.20
CA ALA A 537 5.42 2.59 22.50
C ALA A 537 4.21 1.85 21.90
N ARG A 538 3.11 2.56 21.63
CA ARG A 538 1.87 2.01 21.06
C ARG A 538 1.41 2.81 19.84
N ILE A 539 1.01 2.09 18.79
CA ILE A 539 0.49 2.64 17.54
C ILE A 539 -0.91 2.10 17.32
N CYS A 540 -1.91 2.97 17.15
CA CYS A 540 -3.31 2.58 16.97
C CYS A 540 -3.86 3.08 15.64
N ALA A 541 -4.61 2.24 14.93
CA ALA A 541 -5.36 2.61 13.73
C ALA A 541 -6.66 1.80 13.61
N GLY A 542 -7.69 2.38 12.98
CA GLY A 542 -9.00 1.72 12.84
C GLY A 542 -9.71 1.57 14.19
N GLY A 543 -10.41 0.45 14.39
CA GLY A 543 -11.19 0.20 15.60
C GLY A 543 -12.67 0.05 15.32
N ARG A 544 -13.25 -1.09 15.69
CA ARG A 544 -14.70 -1.29 15.65
C ARG A 544 -15.36 -0.53 16.80
N LEU A 545 -16.40 0.22 16.50
CA LEU A 545 -17.27 0.84 17.49
C LEU A 545 -18.36 -0.11 17.98
N THR A 546 -18.68 -1.13 17.19
CA THR A 546 -19.72 -2.11 17.50
C THR A 546 -19.24 -3.55 17.46
N GLY A 547 -19.98 -4.44 18.13
CA GLY A 547 -19.78 -5.90 18.07
C GLY A 547 -18.51 -6.42 18.77
N TYR A 548 -17.82 -5.57 19.54
CA TYR A 548 -16.67 -5.96 20.35
C TYR A 548 -17.09 -6.85 21.54
N LYS A 549 -16.11 -7.56 22.13
CA LYS A 549 -16.32 -8.50 23.25
C LYS A 549 -15.76 -8.01 24.59
N GLY A 550 -15.14 -6.83 24.61
CA GLY A 550 -14.63 -6.17 25.81
C GLY A 550 -15.70 -5.37 26.57
N CYS A 551 -15.30 -4.71 27.65
CA CYS A 551 -16.18 -3.81 28.42
C CYS A 551 -16.36 -2.44 27.74
N MET A 552 -15.56 -2.12 26.72
CA MET A 552 -15.65 -0.91 25.89
C MET A 552 -14.98 -1.21 24.53
N PRO A 553 -15.05 -0.30 23.54
CA PRO A 553 -14.31 -0.45 22.28
C PRO A 553 -12.83 -0.74 22.53
N GLY A 554 -12.29 -1.78 21.90
CA GLY A 554 -10.97 -2.31 22.26
C GLY A 554 -9.83 -1.31 22.09
N ILE A 555 -9.84 -0.53 21.01
CA ILE A 555 -8.83 0.51 20.76
C ILE A 555 -8.93 1.64 21.79
N LEU A 556 -10.15 2.03 22.19
CA LEU A 556 -10.33 3.04 23.24
C LEU A 556 -9.70 2.56 24.55
N GLU A 557 -9.96 1.31 24.94
CA GLU A 557 -9.38 0.74 26.15
C GLU A 557 -7.85 0.71 26.10
N GLU A 558 -7.27 0.31 24.96
CA GLU A 558 -5.82 0.27 24.78
C GLU A 558 -5.18 1.66 24.80
N VAL A 559 -5.86 2.68 24.27
CA VAL A 559 -5.43 4.07 24.38
C VAL A 559 -5.43 4.55 25.82
N LEU A 560 -6.49 4.26 26.58
CA LEU A 560 -6.60 4.67 27.98
C LEU A 560 -5.51 4.02 28.84
N TYR A 561 -5.25 2.71 28.67
CA TYR A 561 -4.13 2.05 29.35
C TYR A 561 -2.77 2.61 28.92
N ALA A 562 -2.58 2.96 27.65
CA ALA A 562 -1.33 3.56 27.20
C ALA A 562 -1.09 4.92 27.88
N ILE A 563 -2.13 5.74 28.01
CA ILE A 563 -2.06 7.02 28.73
C ILE A 563 -1.80 6.81 30.22
N GLU A 564 -2.52 5.88 30.86
CA GLU A 564 -2.33 5.53 32.28
C GLU A 564 -0.89 5.12 32.58
N HIS A 565 -0.30 4.27 31.72
CA HIS A 565 1.08 3.81 31.83
C HIS A 565 2.11 4.77 31.24
N LYS A 566 1.69 5.98 30.83
CA LYS A 566 2.52 7.02 30.21
C LYS A 566 3.37 6.50 29.03
N LYS A 567 2.79 5.60 28.25
CA LYS A 567 3.43 5.05 27.05
C LYS A 567 3.29 6.05 25.90
N PRO A 568 4.35 6.26 25.10
CA PRO A 568 4.26 6.93 23.81
C PRO A 568 3.14 6.35 22.95
N LEU A 569 2.21 7.19 22.49
CA LEU A 569 1.00 6.81 21.79
C LEU A 569 0.88 7.54 20.44
N PHE A 570 0.82 6.76 19.37
CA PHE A 570 0.64 7.23 18.00
C PHE A 570 -0.75 6.85 17.52
N LEU A 571 -1.55 7.83 17.11
CA LEU A 571 -2.94 7.62 16.67
C LEU A 571 -3.09 7.95 15.19
N LEU A 572 -3.35 6.93 14.38
CA LEU A 572 -3.46 7.04 12.93
C LEU A 572 -4.93 7.23 12.53
N GLY A 573 -5.49 8.36 12.94
CA GLY A 573 -6.93 8.67 12.81
C GLY A 573 -7.44 8.74 11.37
N GLY A 574 -6.55 8.99 10.40
CA GLY A 574 -6.92 9.02 8.99
C GLY A 574 -7.36 7.67 8.45
N PHE A 575 -7.16 6.57 9.18
CA PHE A 575 -7.59 5.23 8.80
C PHE A 575 -8.97 4.82 9.36
N GLY A 576 -9.70 5.75 9.99
CA GLY A 576 -11.08 5.56 10.43
C GLY A 576 -11.24 4.84 11.78
N GLY A 577 -12.46 4.40 12.08
CA GLY A 577 -12.80 3.65 13.28
C GLY A 577 -12.67 4.43 14.58
N THR A 578 -12.65 3.72 15.71
CA THR A 578 -12.49 4.28 17.05
C THR A 578 -11.31 5.25 17.16
N THR A 579 -10.19 4.97 16.47
CA THR A 579 -9.01 5.85 16.45
C THR A 579 -9.35 7.25 15.92
N ASN A 580 -10.18 7.36 14.88
CA ASN A 580 -10.61 8.64 14.32
C ASN A 580 -11.39 9.49 15.34
N TYR A 581 -12.36 8.88 16.04
CA TYR A 581 -13.14 9.56 17.07
C TYR A 581 -12.29 9.99 18.27
N ILE A 582 -11.29 9.18 18.65
CA ILE A 582 -10.32 9.57 19.69
C ILE A 582 -9.54 10.82 19.24
N CYS A 583 -9.04 10.84 18.00
CA CYS A 583 -8.36 12.00 17.44
C CYS A 583 -9.28 13.23 17.40
N HIS A 584 -10.55 13.05 17.03
CA HIS A 584 -11.55 14.13 17.05
C HIS A 584 -11.75 14.70 18.46
N CYS A 585 -11.82 13.83 19.48
CA CYS A 585 -11.93 14.22 20.88
C CYS A 585 -10.73 15.06 21.32
N ILE A 586 -9.51 14.63 21.00
CA ILE A 586 -8.26 15.36 21.30
C ILE A 586 -8.28 16.75 20.65
N LYS A 587 -8.62 16.84 19.35
CA LYS A 587 -8.59 18.09 18.58
C LYS A 587 -9.63 19.10 19.04
N THR A 588 -10.83 18.63 19.39
CA THR A 588 -11.97 19.51 19.67
C THR A 588 -12.27 19.68 21.15
N SER A 589 -11.63 18.88 22.01
CA SER A 589 -11.98 18.74 23.43
C SER A 589 -13.45 18.36 23.69
N ARG A 590 -14.15 17.84 22.67
CA ARG A 590 -15.54 17.38 22.75
C ARG A 590 -15.59 15.87 22.57
N ILE A 591 -16.32 15.20 23.45
CA ILE A 591 -16.52 13.74 23.36
C ILE A 591 -17.50 13.46 22.21
N PRO A 592 -17.08 12.76 21.14
CA PRO A 592 -17.99 12.34 20.08
C PRO A 592 -19.06 11.39 20.63
N GLU A 593 -20.26 11.41 20.03
CA GLU A 593 -21.39 10.58 20.46
C GLU A 593 -21.00 9.10 20.50
N GLU A 594 -20.22 8.64 19.53
CA GLU A 594 -19.74 7.26 19.38
C GLU A 594 -18.84 6.81 20.55
N LEU A 595 -18.25 7.75 21.29
CA LEU A 595 -17.45 7.48 22.49
C LEU A 595 -18.23 7.71 23.79
N THR A 596 -19.56 7.87 23.73
CA THR A 596 -20.41 8.01 24.91
C THR A 596 -21.00 6.69 25.36
N ARG A 597 -21.30 6.57 26.65
CA ARG A 597 -21.97 5.39 27.22
C ARG A 597 -23.33 5.13 26.57
N ASP A 598 -24.12 6.17 26.32
CA ASP A 598 -25.48 6.05 25.79
C ASP A 598 -25.48 5.49 24.37
N TRP A 599 -24.60 6.00 23.51
CA TRP A 599 -24.43 5.45 22.16
C TRP A 599 -23.97 4.00 22.20
N GLN A 600 -23.02 3.67 23.08
CA GLN A 600 -22.53 2.30 23.22
C GLN A 600 -23.65 1.34 23.67
N ILE A 601 -24.56 1.77 24.55
CA ILE A 601 -25.75 1.00 24.95
C ILE A 601 -26.73 0.83 23.79
N TYR A 602 -26.98 1.89 23.03
CA TYR A 602 -27.94 1.88 21.92
C TYR A 602 -27.46 1.01 20.75
N SER A 603 -26.19 1.15 20.36
CA SER A 603 -25.62 0.55 19.16
C SER A 603 -25.09 -0.88 19.36
N ASN A 604 -24.93 -1.34 20.61
CA ASN A 604 -24.43 -2.70 20.91
C ASN A 604 -25.46 -3.54 21.67
N GLY A 605 -26.07 -4.48 20.96
CA GLY A 605 -27.03 -5.44 21.52
C GLY A 605 -26.45 -6.20 22.73
N GLY A 606 -27.15 -6.12 23.87
CA GLY A 606 -26.76 -6.78 25.12
C GLY A 606 -25.68 -6.06 25.95
N TYR A 607 -25.19 -4.90 25.50
CA TYR A 607 -24.16 -4.16 26.24
C TYR A 607 -24.67 -3.60 27.58
N LYS A 608 -25.91 -3.10 27.61
CA LYS A 608 -26.56 -2.69 28.87
C LYS A 608 -26.60 -3.82 29.90
N MET A 609 -26.99 -5.02 29.48
CA MET A 609 -27.04 -6.20 30.35
C MET A 609 -25.65 -6.53 30.92
N LEU A 610 -24.60 -6.44 30.09
CA LEU A 610 -23.22 -6.60 30.56
C LEU A 610 -22.83 -5.53 31.60
N LEU A 611 -23.18 -4.26 31.37
CA LEU A 611 -22.89 -3.18 32.32
C LEU A 611 -23.64 -3.35 33.64
N ASP A 612 -24.93 -3.69 33.58
CA ASP A 612 -25.75 -3.94 34.78
C ASP A 612 -25.18 -5.12 35.57
N TYR A 613 -24.78 -6.19 34.89
CA TYR A 613 -24.11 -7.33 35.49
C TYR A 613 -22.79 -6.91 36.16
N ILE A 614 -21.90 -6.18 35.46
CA ILE A 614 -20.65 -5.64 36.01
C ILE A 614 -20.92 -4.81 37.28
N ASN A 615 -21.89 -3.89 37.24
CA ASN A 615 -22.17 -3.02 38.39
C ASN A 615 -22.65 -3.83 39.61
N ASN A 616 -23.36 -4.93 39.39
CA ASN A 616 -23.85 -5.80 40.46
C ASN A 616 -22.75 -6.65 41.11
N ILE A 617 -21.80 -7.15 40.32
CA ILE A 617 -20.81 -8.14 40.81
C ILE A 617 -19.39 -7.60 40.97
N ASP A 618 -19.01 -6.54 40.24
CA ASP A 618 -17.69 -5.91 40.23
C ASP A 618 -17.77 -4.44 39.80
N ASN A 619 -18.43 -3.60 40.61
CA ASN A 619 -18.66 -2.18 40.29
C ASN A 619 -17.36 -1.39 39.99
N LYS A 620 -16.21 -1.82 40.51
CA LYS A 620 -14.90 -1.16 40.26
C LYS A 620 -14.40 -1.36 38.83
N TYR A 621 -14.93 -2.34 38.11
CA TYR A 621 -14.57 -2.64 36.73
C TYR A 621 -15.44 -1.92 35.70
N SER A 622 -16.45 -1.16 36.14
CA SER A 622 -17.33 -0.43 35.24
C SER A 622 -16.54 0.50 34.32
N PRO A 623 -16.74 0.45 32.99
CA PRO A 623 -16.02 1.29 32.04
C PRO A 623 -16.39 2.77 32.25
N ASN A 624 -15.37 3.62 32.31
CA ASN A 624 -15.54 5.06 32.46
C ASN A 624 -15.55 5.77 31.10
N TYR A 625 -16.70 6.37 30.75
CA TYR A 625 -16.88 7.22 29.58
C TYR A 625 -17.00 8.71 29.93
N THR A 626 -16.94 9.05 31.22
CA THR A 626 -17.01 10.44 31.69
C THR A 626 -15.65 11.10 31.58
N ASN A 627 -15.65 12.39 31.25
CA ASN A 627 -14.45 13.23 31.17
C ASN A 627 -13.34 12.68 30.26
N LEU A 628 -13.70 11.92 29.22
CA LEU A 628 -12.71 11.39 28.26
C LEU A 628 -11.88 12.51 27.62
N ASN A 629 -12.46 13.69 27.41
CA ASN A 629 -11.77 14.88 26.90
C ASN A 629 -10.68 15.43 27.85
N GLU A 630 -10.76 15.16 29.15
CA GLU A 630 -9.68 15.54 30.09
C GLU A 630 -8.46 14.63 29.94
N VAL A 631 -8.68 13.34 29.63
CA VAL A 631 -7.62 12.34 29.48
C VAL A 631 -7.07 12.31 28.05
N LEU A 632 -7.95 12.40 27.05
CA LEU A 632 -7.62 12.41 25.63
C LEU A 632 -7.21 13.81 25.19
N ASN A 633 -5.96 14.16 25.43
CA ASN A 633 -5.37 15.44 25.03
C ASN A 633 -3.93 15.25 24.52
N TYR A 634 -3.39 16.26 23.85
CA TYR A 634 -2.05 16.21 23.24
C TYR A 634 -0.92 15.89 24.25
N LYS A 635 -1.01 16.40 25.48
CA LYS A 635 0.05 16.23 26.50
C LYS A 635 0.21 14.78 26.93
N ASN A 636 -0.86 13.99 26.84
CA ASN A 636 -0.87 12.59 27.25
C ASN A 636 -0.36 11.63 26.17
N LEU A 637 -0.08 12.10 24.94
CA LEU A 637 0.41 11.26 23.85
C LEU A 637 1.87 10.82 24.03
N ASN A 638 2.73 11.64 24.65
CA ASN A 638 4.14 11.30 24.96
C ASN A 638 4.95 10.73 23.77
N ASN A 639 4.60 11.10 22.53
CA ASN A 639 5.05 10.38 21.33
C ASN A 639 6.21 11.06 20.57
N GLY A 640 6.79 12.12 21.14
CA GLY A 640 7.93 12.83 20.56
C GLY A 640 7.57 13.70 19.34
N LEU A 641 6.28 13.88 19.04
CA LEU A 641 5.78 14.76 17.97
C LEU A 641 5.20 16.06 18.56
N SER A 642 5.31 17.14 17.79
CA SER A 642 4.59 18.39 18.07
C SER A 642 3.08 18.24 17.86
N GLU A 643 2.28 19.20 18.33
CA GLU A 643 0.82 19.20 18.08
C GLU A 643 0.50 19.25 16.58
N GLU A 644 1.23 20.07 15.79
CA GLU A 644 1.03 20.14 14.33
C GLU A 644 1.34 18.81 13.62
N GLU A 645 2.35 18.08 14.09
CA GLU A 645 2.70 16.76 13.55
C GLU A 645 1.69 15.69 13.96
N ASN A 646 1.19 15.75 15.19
CA ASN A 646 0.08 14.90 15.63
C ASN A 646 -1.18 15.18 14.81
N ASP A 647 -1.51 16.45 14.56
CA ASP A 647 -2.60 16.82 13.68
C ASP A 647 -2.42 16.23 12.28
N LYS A 648 -1.21 16.25 11.71
CA LYS A 648 -0.96 15.59 10.42
C LYS A 648 -1.18 14.07 10.51
N LEU A 649 -0.64 13.42 11.55
CA LEU A 649 -0.80 11.98 11.76
C LEU A 649 -2.27 11.56 11.97
N PHE A 650 -3.05 12.40 12.64
CA PHE A 650 -4.47 12.19 12.91
C PHE A 650 -5.33 12.22 11.65
N ASN A 651 -4.91 12.95 10.62
CA ASN A 651 -5.73 13.21 9.44
C ASN A 651 -5.19 12.56 8.16
N THR A 652 -3.93 12.11 8.13
CA THR A 652 -3.34 11.54 6.91
C THR A 652 -3.92 10.16 6.58
N GLU A 653 -4.37 10.01 5.33
CA GLU A 653 -4.81 8.73 4.77
C GLU A 653 -3.66 8.02 4.02
N TYR A 654 -2.45 8.59 4.03
CA TYR A 654 -1.29 8.11 3.30
C TYR A 654 -0.35 7.32 4.21
N ILE A 655 -0.12 6.05 3.86
CA ILE A 655 0.70 5.11 4.64
C ILE A 655 2.12 5.66 4.83
N ASP A 656 2.77 6.16 3.78
CA ASP A 656 4.15 6.69 3.86
C ASP A 656 4.28 7.84 4.86
N GLU A 657 3.29 8.74 4.92
CA GLU A 657 3.30 9.88 5.84
C GLU A 657 3.02 9.45 7.27
N ALA A 658 2.06 8.54 7.47
CA ALA A 658 1.77 7.95 8.78
C ALA A 658 3.01 7.25 9.35
N ILE A 659 3.72 6.46 8.52
CA ILE A 659 4.94 5.76 8.92
C ILE A 659 6.07 6.75 9.20
N TYR A 660 6.28 7.74 8.34
CA TYR A 660 7.32 8.74 8.54
C TYR A 660 7.15 9.47 9.88
N LEU A 661 5.95 9.97 10.16
CA LEU A 661 5.65 10.68 11.41
C LEU A 661 5.80 9.76 12.63
N THR A 662 5.32 8.51 12.53
CA THR A 662 5.47 7.52 13.61
C THR A 662 6.95 7.26 13.91
N LEU A 663 7.76 6.99 12.89
CA LEU A 663 9.19 6.73 13.05
C LEU A 663 9.96 7.96 13.53
N LYS A 664 9.60 9.17 13.05
CA LYS A 664 10.19 10.42 13.53
C LYS A 664 9.95 10.62 15.03
N GLY A 665 8.71 10.41 15.48
CA GLY A 665 8.38 10.54 16.90
C GLY A 665 9.14 9.51 17.75
N LEU A 666 9.22 8.25 17.30
CA LEU A 666 10.02 7.22 17.97
C LEU A 666 11.52 7.58 18.03
N ASP A 667 12.08 8.15 16.96
CA ASP A 667 13.50 8.56 16.92
C ASP A 667 13.80 9.81 17.76
N ASN A 668 12.79 10.64 18.02
CA ASN A 668 12.90 11.77 18.96
C ASN A 668 12.90 11.30 20.44
N LEU A 669 12.30 10.15 20.73
CA LEU A 669 12.16 9.62 22.08
C LEU A 669 13.38 8.81 22.55
N TYR A 670 14.07 8.15 21.63
CA TYR A 670 15.22 7.28 21.90
C TYR A 670 16.50 7.88 21.33
#